data_AF-A0A935FKQ2-F1
#
_entry.id   AF-A0A935FKQ2-F1
#
_cell.length_a   1.000
_cell.length_b   1.000
_cell.length_c   1.000
_cell.angle_alpha   90.00
_cell.angle_beta   90.00
_cell.angle_gamma   90.00
#
_symmetry.space_group_name_H-M   'P 1'
#
loop_
_entity.id
_entity.type
_entity.pdbx_description
1 polymer ?
#
loop_
_entity_poly.entity_id
_entity_poly.type
_entity_poly.pdbx_seq_one_letter_code
_entity_poly.pdbx_strand_id
1 'polypeptide(L)'
;MAGVALVLAFGASLPPVARWYVRARVLGGVAARLGRTVRVGHVRLGWGRLRLEALVVSGPADPPGASLLEADAVAVAVPWRALWAPRWSGVRIVLERPRWNLWRRASGTDNFSDLRARWHGMRSAAPAATPAAVARVGPEVQLRDGRLRVDDQRRGLSLSVGRINAQLGSSGELWVVGDRVEARLAGWPGRLSFERVRAERAAGAGLAALPLLRVQGGRAEIIAPLTLSGISGTIGPRVGSEAVDLALSGSYGGAAATLWRATGSFDRRQRGGELLLEAARFELDRIREILRQTPVIMPERTTIDGRLLLRYGGGQLAFAGRLAVEDLNLFHPGLARTPVLDLSARLGLAGTYAGRRLELSKLEIEARGLTLALSGSLDRSGARPVLEARLVLPALPCQAALDAVPVALVPRLQDFRLGGNLAADLTLQIDFARLDQLRLSGRLGLDACEVLEAPASVRAERFAQDFEHLVEVRPDEWLTVPVGPDNPDFVPFKEVSPDLVSALLTTEDAAFFRHRGFIPAQFEKALARNLERGSFRLGASTITMQTVKNLLLSPEKTLARKLQEVFLVWYLEQALSKERLMEIYLNIIELGPGIYGIGAAARHYFGKPAAQLTPLEAAFFASILPAPRRRYVHWCRGALDAPWDRYVRRVLRRVCGKGLIDAAACAAAAAQPLVFARDLSAPTPAACEEQIAETEHSWQEARRRRLVEAIRHAAPDKLPLYAR
;
A
#
# COMPACT_ATOMS: atom_id res chain seq x y z
N MET A 1 8.21 1.03 -18.33
CA MET A 1 7.35 1.95 -17.52
C MET A 1 5.97 1.36 -17.25
N ALA A 2 5.28 0.70 -18.19
CA ALA A 2 3.92 0.17 -17.94
C ALA A 2 3.85 -1.04 -16.97
N GLY A 3 4.78 -2.00 -17.03
CA GLY A 3 4.86 -3.08 -16.04
C GLY A 3 5.20 -2.59 -14.62
N VAL A 4 6.03 -1.54 -14.55
CA VAL A 4 6.31 -0.80 -13.30
C VAL A 4 5.07 -0.01 -12.85
N ALA A 5 4.30 0.58 -13.76
CA ALA A 5 3.04 1.25 -13.43
C ALA A 5 1.98 0.25 -12.93
N LEU A 6 1.92 -0.97 -13.46
CA LEU A 6 1.03 -2.03 -13.00
C LEU A 6 1.44 -2.55 -11.60
N VAL A 7 2.75 -2.76 -11.39
CA VAL A 7 3.33 -3.17 -10.09
C VAL A 7 3.20 -2.04 -9.06
N LEU A 8 3.39 -0.78 -9.45
CA LEU A 8 3.19 0.39 -8.58
C LEU A 8 1.70 0.66 -8.33
N ALA A 9 0.80 0.40 -9.29
CA ALA A 9 -0.65 0.46 -9.09
C ALA A 9 -1.13 -0.62 -8.12
N PHE A 10 -0.56 -1.83 -8.18
CA PHE A 10 -0.75 -2.89 -7.18
C PHE A 10 -0.14 -2.52 -5.82
N GLY A 11 1.04 -1.89 -5.82
CA GLY A 11 1.69 -1.39 -4.60
C GLY A 11 0.91 -0.26 -3.92
N ALA A 12 0.27 0.62 -4.71
CA ALA A 12 -0.51 1.76 -4.25
C ALA A 12 -1.94 1.40 -3.79
N SER A 13 -2.46 0.24 -4.20
CA SER A 13 -3.76 -0.29 -3.76
C SER A 13 -3.68 -1.13 -2.46
N LEU A 14 -2.47 -1.46 -1.99
CA LEU A 14 -2.26 -2.16 -0.71
C LEU A 14 -2.82 -1.43 0.53
N PRO A 15 -2.67 -0.10 0.71
CA PRO A 15 -3.20 0.58 1.90
C PRO A 15 -4.74 0.63 1.99
N PRO A 16 -5.50 0.91 0.90
CA PRO A 16 -6.96 0.78 0.88
C PRO A 16 -7.44 -0.65 1.17
N VAL A 17 -6.83 -1.66 0.55
CA VAL A 17 -7.16 -3.08 0.77
C VAL A 17 -6.86 -3.51 2.21
N ALA A 18 -5.76 -3.01 2.80
CA ALA A 18 -5.44 -3.25 4.20
C ALA A 18 -6.42 -2.54 5.17
N ARG A 19 -6.89 -1.32 4.85
CA ARG A 19 -7.90 -0.61 5.66
C ARG A 19 -9.22 -1.34 5.65
N TRP A 20 -9.62 -1.81 4.48
CA TRP A 20 -10.78 -2.67 4.32
C TRP A 20 -10.64 -3.96 5.14
N TYR A 21 -9.49 -4.66 5.05
CA TYR A 21 -9.24 -5.90 5.79
C TYR A 21 -9.34 -5.72 7.31
N VAL A 22 -8.82 -4.61 7.85
CA VAL A 22 -8.92 -4.31 9.28
C VAL A 22 -10.37 -4.07 9.71
N ARG A 23 -11.14 -3.28 8.95
CA ARG A 23 -12.56 -3.00 9.27
C ARG A 23 -13.41 -4.27 9.19
N ALA A 24 -13.26 -5.05 8.13
CA ALA A 24 -14.11 -6.21 7.88
C ALA A 24 -13.73 -7.44 8.72
N ARG A 25 -12.44 -7.72 8.93
CA ARG A 25 -11.98 -8.98 9.56
C ARG A 25 -11.43 -8.81 10.97
N VAL A 26 -10.61 -7.79 11.22
CA VAL A 26 -9.96 -7.60 12.53
C VAL A 26 -10.98 -7.10 13.55
N LEU A 27 -11.70 -6.02 13.24
CA LEU A 27 -12.72 -5.46 14.15
C LEU A 27 -13.90 -6.41 14.31
N GLY A 28 -14.37 -7.04 13.23
CA GLY A 28 -15.44 -8.05 13.30
C GLY A 28 -15.04 -9.27 14.14
N GLY A 29 -13.80 -9.76 14.00
CA GLY A 29 -13.30 -10.88 14.80
C GLY A 29 -13.13 -10.54 16.29
N VAL A 30 -12.73 -9.30 16.61
CA VAL A 30 -12.67 -8.81 18.00
C VAL A 30 -14.08 -8.67 18.59
N ALA A 31 -15.01 -8.07 17.84
CA ALA A 31 -16.42 -7.95 18.23
C ALA A 31 -17.06 -9.32 18.53
N ALA A 32 -16.87 -10.29 17.62
CA ALA A 32 -17.38 -11.65 17.79
C ALA A 32 -16.76 -12.38 19.00
N ARG A 33 -15.44 -12.24 19.22
CA ARG A 33 -14.77 -12.85 20.39
C ARG A 33 -15.24 -12.26 21.72
N LEU A 34 -15.48 -10.95 21.76
CA LEU A 34 -15.97 -10.28 22.96
C LEU A 34 -17.47 -10.47 23.16
N GLY A 35 -18.22 -10.89 22.12
CA GLY A 35 -19.69 -10.91 22.14
C GLY A 35 -20.28 -9.50 22.23
N ARG A 36 -19.59 -8.51 21.66
CA ARG A 36 -19.86 -7.07 21.79
C ARG A 36 -19.82 -6.41 20.41
N THR A 37 -20.56 -5.33 20.24
CA THR A 37 -20.51 -4.51 19.02
C THR A 37 -19.36 -3.53 19.14
N VAL A 38 -18.52 -3.46 18.10
CA VAL A 38 -17.39 -2.53 18.02
C VAL A 38 -17.61 -1.59 16.84
N ARG A 39 -17.78 -0.29 17.10
CA ARG A 39 -17.89 0.76 16.09
C ARG A 39 -16.63 1.62 16.12
N VAL A 40 -16.15 2.01 14.94
CA VAL A 40 -14.97 2.87 14.77
C VAL A 40 -15.29 3.92 13.71
N GLY A 41 -15.11 5.20 14.02
CA GLY A 41 -15.27 6.30 13.07
C GLY A 41 -14.26 6.21 11.92
N HIS A 42 -12.98 6.34 12.23
CA HIS A 42 -11.91 6.32 11.21
C HIS A 42 -10.86 5.24 11.47
N VAL A 43 -10.35 4.65 10.39
CA VAL A 43 -9.25 3.69 10.41
C VAL A 43 -8.09 4.26 9.62
N ARG A 44 -7.04 4.68 10.31
CA ARG A 44 -5.79 5.14 9.71
C ARG A 44 -4.75 4.02 9.78
N LEU A 45 -4.43 3.47 8.61
CA LEU A 45 -3.28 2.58 8.47
C LEU A 45 -2.04 3.36 8.07
N GLY A 46 -1.01 3.27 8.90
CA GLY A 46 0.38 3.31 8.47
C GLY A 46 0.92 1.88 8.39
N TRP A 47 2.02 1.66 7.68
CA TRP A 47 2.76 0.42 7.84
C TRP A 47 3.22 0.30 9.31
N GLY A 48 3.08 -0.88 9.92
CA GLY A 48 3.54 -1.06 11.30
C GLY A 48 2.65 -0.43 12.40
N ARG A 49 1.67 0.43 12.05
CA ARG A 49 0.79 1.12 13.00
C ARG A 49 -0.63 1.23 12.47
N LEU A 50 -1.57 0.66 13.21
CA LEU A 50 -3.00 0.80 13.01
C LEU A 50 -3.53 1.79 14.04
N ARG A 51 -4.21 2.85 13.60
CA ARG A 51 -4.91 3.79 14.50
C ARG A 51 -6.40 3.76 14.19
N LEU A 52 -7.19 3.43 15.20
CA LEU A 52 -8.66 3.50 15.19
C LEU A 52 -9.03 4.82 15.87
N GLU A 53 -9.91 5.63 15.29
CA GLU A 53 -10.36 6.90 15.88
C GLU A 53 -11.87 6.83 16.12
N ALA A 54 -12.33 7.41 17.24
CA ALA A 54 -13.70 7.31 17.74
C ALA A 54 -14.18 5.85 17.87
N LEU A 55 -13.52 5.09 18.75
CA LEU A 55 -13.92 3.72 19.09
C LEU A 55 -15.08 3.74 20.09
N VAL A 56 -16.14 3.00 19.79
CA VAL A 56 -17.26 2.74 20.70
C VAL A 56 -17.48 1.23 20.79
N VAL A 57 -17.49 0.70 22.01
CA VAL A 57 -17.78 -0.71 22.30
C VAL A 57 -19.06 -0.78 23.13
N SER A 58 -20.02 -1.56 22.67
CA SER A 58 -21.30 -1.78 23.37
C SER A 58 -21.69 -3.26 23.36
N GLY A 59 -22.63 -3.66 24.19
CA GLY A 59 -23.20 -4.99 24.11
C GLY A 59 -24.38 -5.27 25.02
N PRO A 60 -24.73 -6.56 25.18
CA PRO A 60 -26.08 -6.98 25.55
C PRO A 60 -26.48 -6.61 26.98
N ALA A 61 -25.50 -6.35 27.85
CA ALA A 61 -25.73 -5.91 29.23
C ALA A 61 -25.88 -4.38 29.36
N ASP A 62 -25.51 -3.61 28.34
CA ASP A 62 -25.60 -2.14 28.35
C ASP A 62 -27.06 -1.69 28.07
N PRO A 63 -27.52 -0.56 28.65
CA PRO A 63 -28.80 0.03 28.28
C PRO A 63 -28.88 0.35 26.77
N PRO A 64 -30.08 0.37 26.16
CA PRO A 64 -30.24 0.79 24.77
C PRO A 64 -29.61 2.17 24.52
N GLY A 65 -28.69 2.26 23.56
CA GLY A 65 -27.97 3.51 23.24
C GLY A 65 -26.73 3.79 24.11
N ALA A 66 -26.49 3.01 25.16
CA ALA A 66 -25.30 3.14 26.01
C ALA A 66 -24.12 2.29 25.50
N SER A 67 -22.92 2.68 25.93
CA SER A 67 -21.66 2.04 25.58
C SER A 67 -20.93 1.57 26.85
N LEU A 68 -20.14 0.50 26.73
CA LEU A 68 -19.24 0.01 27.78
C LEU A 68 -17.92 0.77 27.77
N LEU A 69 -17.40 1.08 26.57
CA LEU A 69 -16.14 1.79 26.36
C LEU A 69 -16.25 2.75 25.19
N GLU A 70 -15.79 3.98 25.40
CA GLU A 70 -15.52 4.96 24.35
C GLU A 70 -14.05 5.38 24.39
N ALA A 71 -13.41 5.55 23.25
CA ALA A 71 -12.05 6.08 23.18
C ALA A 71 -11.87 6.97 21.96
N ASP A 72 -11.22 8.12 22.16
CA ASP A 72 -10.93 9.08 21.08
C ASP A 72 -10.03 8.45 20.02
N ALA A 73 -9.04 7.66 20.45
CA ALA A 73 -8.25 6.84 19.56
C ALA A 73 -7.72 5.56 20.22
N VAL A 74 -7.52 4.53 19.41
CA VAL A 74 -6.79 3.32 19.76
C VAL A 74 -5.63 3.16 18.80
N ALA A 75 -4.42 3.37 19.32
CA ALA A 75 -3.21 3.11 18.58
C ALA A 75 -2.75 1.68 18.84
N VAL A 76 -2.81 0.86 17.80
CA VAL A 76 -2.32 -0.51 17.78
C VAL A 76 -1.00 -0.51 17.03
N ALA A 77 0.11 -0.66 17.74
CA ALA A 77 1.40 -0.91 17.10
C ALA A 77 1.37 -2.37 16.59
N VAL A 78 1.03 -2.54 15.31
CA VAL A 78 1.05 -3.84 14.64
C VAL A 78 2.39 -3.94 13.92
N PRO A 79 3.46 -4.50 14.51
CA PRO A 79 4.68 -4.75 13.73
C PRO A 79 4.28 -5.58 12.51
N TRP A 80 4.81 -5.24 11.32
CA TRP A 80 4.48 -5.94 10.07
C TRP A 80 4.63 -7.48 10.20
N ARG A 81 5.48 -7.92 11.14
CA ARG A 81 5.63 -9.30 11.65
C ARG A 81 4.30 -10.01 12.00
N ALA A 82 3.31 -9.29 12.55
CA ALA A 82 2.06 -9.85 13.07
C ALA A 82 0.97 -10.06 11.99
N LEU A 83 1.03 -9.34 10.86
CA LEU A 83 0.09 -9.51 9.75
C LEU A 83 0.26 -10.86 9.04
N TRP A 84 1.44 -11.46 9.17
CA TRP A 84 1.83 -12.69 8.50
C TRP A 84 2.17 -13.82 9.48
N ALA A 85 1.78 -13.67 10.75
CA ALA A 85 2.00 -14.66 11.80
C ALA A 85 0.67 -15.38 12.15
N PRO A 86 0.72 -16.69 12.45
CA PRO A 86 -0.48 -17.46 12.79
C PRO A 86 -1.13 -17.06 14.13
N ARG A 87 -0.42 -16.33 15.00
CA ARG A 87 -0.94 -15.76 16.26
C ARG A 87 -0.38 -14.35 16.48
N TRP A 88 -1.22 -13.43 16.95
CA TRP A 88 -0.85 -12.04 17.23
C TRP A 88 -0.33 -11.94 18.67
N SER A 89 0.99 -11.91 18.84
CA SER A 89 1.64 -11.66 20.14
C SER A 89 2.52 -10.40 20.07
N GLY A 90 2.68 -9.71 21.21
CA GLY A 90 3.49 -8.50 21.30
C GLY A 90 2.85 -7.22 20.74
N VAL A 91 1.52 -7.19 20.59
CA VAL A 91 0.78 -6.02 20.13
C VAL A 91 0.63 -5.02 21.30
N ARG A 92 1.23 -3.84 21.16
CA ARG A 92 0.98 -2.74 22.11
C ARG A 92 -0.27 -1.98 21.67
N ILE A 93 -1.30 -2.02 22.51
CA ILE A 93 -2.55 -1.29 22.34
C ILE A 93 -2.53 -0.12 23.31
N VAL A 94 -2.62 1.10 22.78
CA VAL A 94 -2.74 2.33 23.57
C VAL A 94 -4.11 2.92 23.33
N LEU A 95 -4.90 3.06 24.38
CA LEU A 95 -6.19 3.75 24.37
C LEU A 95 -5.93 5.21 24.75
N GLU A 96 -6.29 6.15 23.87
CA GLU A 96 -6.23 7.57 24.14
C GLU A 96 -7.59 8.04 24.67
N ARG A 97 -7.58 8.60 25.89
CA ARG A 97 -8.77 9.09 26.62
C ARG A 97 -9.92 8.07 26.70
N PRO A 98 -9.68 6.85 27.22
CA PRO A 98 -10.75 5.87 27.37
C PRO A 98 -11.76 6.32 28.44
N ARG A 99 -13.05 6.20 28.12
CA ARG A 99 -14.17 6.36 29.05
C ARG A 99 -14.85 5.01 29.21
N TRP A 100 -14.92 4.53 30.44
CA TRP A 100 -15.54 3.26 30.77
C TRP A 100 -16.82 3.50 31.55
N ASN A 101 -17.93 2.88 31.12
CA ASN A 101 -19.22 3.06 31.76
C ASN A 101 -19.70 1.74 32.39
N LEU A 102 -19.91 1.75 33.71
CA LEU A 102 -20.46 0.63 34.47
C LEU A 102 -21.98 0.79 34.59
N TRP A 103 -22.72 -0.18 34.09
CA TRP A 103 -24.17 -0.24 34.18
C TRP A 103 -24.58 -1.50 34.95
N ARG A 104 -25.25 -1.32 36.08
CA ARG A 104 -25.76 -2.41 36.92
C ARG A 104 -27.28 -2.46 36.84
N ARG A 105 -27.83 -3.64 36.53
CA ARG A 105 -29.27 -3.89 36.44
C ARG A 105 -29.84 -4.22 37.81
N ALA A 106 -31.15 -4.06 37.96
CA ALA A 106 -31.88 -4.41 39.19
C ALA A 106 -31.73 -5.90 39.57
N SER A 107 -31.47 -6.79 38.61
CA SER A 107 -31.17 -8.22 38.84
C SER A 107 -29.79 -8.51 39.45
N GLY A 108 -29.01 -7.47 39.79
CA GLY A 108 -27.65 -7.60 40.32
C GLY A 108 -26.58 -7.86 39.25
N THR A 109 -26.97 -8.08 37.99
CA THR A 109 -26.03 -8.26 36.86
C THR A 109 -25.51 -6.92 36.35
N ASP A 110 -24.20 -6.83 36.09
CA ASP A 110 -23.58 -5.63 35.52
C ASP A 110 -22.76 -5.95 34.26
N ASN A 111 -22.58 -4.94 33.42
CA ASN A 111 -21.92 -5.07 32.13
C ASN A 111 -20.41 -5.40 32.21
N PHE A 112 -19.75 -5.12 33.34
CA PHE A 112 -18.37 -5.52 33.61
C PHE A 112 -18.27 -6.97 34.07
N SER A 113 -19.21 -7.44 34.88
CA SER A 113 -19.31 -8.83 35.33
C SER A 113 -19.64 -9.76 34.16
N ASP A 114 -20.49 -9.34 33.21
CA ASP A 114 -20.71 -10.05 31.94
C ASP A 114 -19.44 -10.14 31.09
N LEU A 115 -18.70 -9.02 30.95
CA LEU A 115 -17.41 -8.99 30.27
C LEU A 115 -16.39 -9.92 30.96
N ARG A 116 -16.34 -9.88 32.29
CA ARG A 116 -15.42 -10.66 33.12
C ARG A 116 -15.74 -12.16 33.07
N ALA A 117 -17.02 -12.55 33.05
CA ALA A 117 -17.44 -13.95 32.90
C ALA A 117 -16.98 -14.53 31.55
N ARG A 118 -17.10 -13.75 30.46
CA ARG A 118 -16.57 -14.13 29.15
C ARG A 118 -15.05 -14.14 29.10
N TRP A 119 -14.40 -13.20 29.79
CA TRP A 119 -12.94 -13.16 29.93
C TRP A 119 -12.38 -14.34 30.73
N HIS A 120 -13.06 -14.76 31.80
CA HIS A 120 -12.68 -15.95 32.56
C HIS A 120 -12.93 -17.25 31.79
N GLY A 121 -14.04 -17.34 31.03
CA GLY A 121 -14.24 -18.43 30.07
C GLY A 121 -13.18 -18.49 28.96
N MET A 122 -12.48 -17.37 28.69
CA MET A 122 -11.31 -17.32 27.80
C MET A 122 -9.99 -17.63 28.51
N ARG A 123 -9.86 -17.35 29.82
CA ARG A 123 -8.65 -17.57 30.63
C ARG A 123 -8.53 -18.99 31.19
N SER A 124 -9.63 -19.73 31.33
CA SER A 124 -9.61 -21.16 31.66
C SER A 124 -9.10 -22.07 30.53
N ALA A 125 -8.63 -21.48 29.43
CA ALA A 125 -7.82 -22.14 28.42
C ALA A 125 -6.33 -21.73 28.56
N ALA A 126 -5.68 -22.12 29.65
CA ALA A 126 -4.22 -22.16 29.77
C ALA A 126 -3.77 -23.28 30.73
N PRO A 127 -2.60 -23.89 30.48
CA PRO A 127 -2.35 -25.30 30.74
C PRO A 127 -1.86 -25.54 32.17
N ALA A 128 -2.24 -26.69 32.73
CA ALA A 128 -1.61 -27.22 33.93
C ALA A 128 -0.99 -28.59 33.65
N ALA A 129 0.21 -28.75 34.21
CA ALA A 129 1.01 -29.97 34.47
C ALA A 129 2.15 -30.32 33.50
N THR A 130 3.36 -30.26 34.07
CA THR A 130 4.64 -30.87 33.64
C THR A 130 4.53 -32.41 33.58
N PRO A 131 5.47 -33.10 32.91
CA PRO A 131 5.16 -34.22 32.04
C PRO A 131 4.86 -35.48 32.86
N ALA A 132 3.58 -35.83 32.96
CA ALA A 132 3.20 -37.21 33.18
C ALA A 132 3.54 -38.01 31.91
N ALA A 133 4.06 -39.23 32.10
CA ALA A 133 4.47 -40.15 31.06
C ALA A 133 3.55 -40.08 29.82
N VAL A 134 4.16 -39.88 28.66
CA VAL A 134 3.48 -39.68 27.37
C VAL A 134 2.61 -40.90 27.06
N ALA A 135 1.35 -40.87 27.51
CA ALA A 135 0.31 -41.71 27.00
C ALA A 135 0.02 -41.23 25.57
N ARG A 136 0.11 -42.14 24.60
CA ARG A 136 -0.23 -41.85 23.20
C ARG A 136 -1.72 -41.51 23.11
N VAL A 137 -2.07 -40.23 23.12
CA VAL A 137 -3.47 -39.77 22.98
C VAL A 137 -3.89 -39.93 21.51
N GLY A 138 -4.80 -40.87 21.28
CA GLY A 138 -5.53 -41.00 20.01
C GLY A 138 -6.58 -39.89 19.85
N PRO A 139 -7.24 -39.78 18.69
CA PRO A 139 -8.32 -38.81 18.49
C PRO A 139 -9.45 -39.05 19.49
N GLU A 140 -9.94 -37.98 20.14
CA GLU A 140 -11.16 -38.04 20.94
C GLU A 140 -12.36 -38.01 20.00
N VAL A 141 -13.22 -39.02 20.09
CA VAL A 141 -14.41 -39.16 19.25
C VAL A 141 -15.64 -39.19 20.15
N GLN A 142 -16.55 -38.24 19.98
CA GLN A 142 -17.81 -38.15 20.71
C GLN A 142 -18.98 -38.29 19.73
N LEU A 143 -19.87 -39.25 19.98
CA LEU A 143 -21.13 -39.42 19.25
C LEU A 143 -22.29 -39.27 20.25
N ARG A 144 -23.10 -38.22 20.11
CA ARG A 144 -24.28 -37.96 20.97
C ARG A 144 -25.41 -37.38 20.13
N ASP A 145 -26.62 -37.92 20.28
CA ASP A 145 -27.83 -37.45 19.58
C ASP A 145 -27.67 -37.34 18.04
N GLY A 146 -26.97 -38.33 17.45
CA GLY A 146 -26.66 -38.34 16.01
C GLY A 146 -25.64 -37.28 15.57
N ARG A 147 -24.95 -36.60 16.49
CA ARG A 147 -23.87 -35.64 16.21
C ARG A 147 -22.52 -36.27 16.51
N LEU A 148 -21.55 -36.08 15.62
CA LEU A 148 -20.17 -36.52 15.81
C LEU A 148 -19.27 -35.33 16.05
N ARG A 149 -18.38 -35.45 17.01
CA ARG A 149 -17.25 -34.54 17.18
C ARG A 149 -15.98 -35.36 17.23
N VAL A 150 -14.99 -34.97 16.45
CA VAL A 150 -13.65 -35.54 16.47
C VAL A 150 -12.68 -34.42 16.81
N ASP A 151 -11.88 -34.62 17.84
CA ASP A 151 -10.78 -33.75 18.20
C ASP A 151 -9.48 -34.56 18.21
N ASP A 152 -8.66 -34.34 17.19
CA ASP A 152 -7.33 -34.94 17.08
C ASP A 152 -6.30 -33.87 17.36
N GLN A 153 -5.93 -33.72 18.63
CA GLN A 153 -4.93 -32.76 19.07
C GLN A 153 -3.55 -33.03 18.46
N ARG A 154 -3.23 -34.30 18.15
CA ARG A 154 -1.95 -34.70 17.56
C ARG A 154 -1.82 -34.25 16.11
N ARG A 155 -2.91 -34.36 15.33
CA ARG A 155 -2.98 -33.87 13.95
C ARG A 155 -3.51 -32.44 13.84
N GLY A 156 -3.89 -31.85 14.97
CA GLY A 156 -4.45 -30.50 15.04
C GLY A 156 -5.79 -30.37 14.30
N LEU A 157 -6.60 -31.42 14.26
CA LEU A 157 -7.87 -31.45 13.53
C LEU A 157 -9.03 -31.40 14.52
N SER A 158 -9.97 -30.48 14.32
CA SER A 158 -11.27 -30.49 14.99
C SER A 158 -12.36 -30.59 13.94
N LEU A 159 -13.21 -31.61 14.04
CA LEU A 159 -14.32 -31.90 13.14
C LEU A 159 -15.61 -31.99 13.96
N SER A 160 -16.68 -31.38 13.48
CA SER A 160 -18.02 -31.56 14.02
C SER A 160 -19.01 -31.85 12.89
N VAL A 161 -19.86 -32.85 13.07
CA VAL A 161 -20.93 -33.24 12.14
C VAL A 161 -22.26 -33.08 12.87
N GLY A 162 -23.14 -32.27 12.33
CA GLY A 162 -24.39 -31.87 12.98
C GLY A 162 -25.48 -32.95 13.00
N ARG A 163 -25.57 -33.81 11.98
CA ARG A 163 -26.38 -35.04 11.98
C ARG A 163 -25.68 -36.10 11.16
N ILE A 164 -25.72 -37.36 11.61
CA ILE A 164 -25.19 -38.51 10.89
C ILE A 164 -26.29 -39.52 10.66
N ASN A 165 -26.43 -39.94 9.41
CA ASN A 165 -27.25 -41.06 9.01
C ASN A 165 -26.36 -42.10 8.33
N ALA A 166 -26.57 -43.38 8.64
CA ALA A 166 -25.87 -44.48 8.00
C ALA A 166 -26.90 -45.49 7.48
N GLN A 167 -26.65 -46.06 6.31
CA GLN A 167 -27.51 -47.03 5.66
C GLN A 167 -26.65 -48.09 4.97
N LEU A 168 -27.06 -49.35 5.10
CA LEU A 168 -26.45 -50.50 4.45
C LEU A 168 -27.40 -50.94 3.33
N GLY A 169 -26.90 -50.93 2.09
CA GLY A 169 -27.65 -51.37 0.92
C GLY A 169 -27.80 -52.89 0.88
N SER A 170 -28.79 -53.38 0.14
CA SER A 170 -29.09 -54.81 -0.01
C SER A 170 -27.96 -55.61 -0.68
N SER A 171 -27.09 -54.95 -1.46
CA SER A 171 -25.89 -55.53 -2.07
C SER A 171 -24.62 -55.39 -1.21
N GLY A 172 -24.73 -54.91 0.03
CA GLY A 172 -23.63 -54.82 0.99
C GLY A 172 -22.79 -53.55 0.92
N GLU A 173 -23.16 -52.56 0.10
CA GLU A 173 -22.55 -51.23 0.17
C GLU A 173 -22.97 -50.47 1.43
N LEU A 174 -22.05 -49.69 2.01
CA LEU A 174 -22.31 -48.84 3.17
C LEU A 174 -22.19 -47.38 2.74
N TRP A 175 -23.20 -46.56 3.06
CA TRP A 175 -23.09 -45.11 2.95
C TRP A 175 -23.41 -44.39 4.26
N VAL A 176 -22.59 -43.39 4.57
CA VAL A 176 -22.73 -42.52 5.74
C VAL A 176 -22.87 -41.08 5.26
N VAL A 177 -23.93 -40.40 5.69
CA VAL A 177 -24.21 -39.00 5.36
C VAL A 177 -24.09 -38.15 6.61
N GLY A 178 -23.20 -37.17 6.57
CA GLY A 178 -23.04 -36.14 7.58
C GLY A 178 -23.58 -34.79 7.09
N ASP A 179 -24.53 -34.21 7.81
CA ASP A 179 -25.02 -32.85 7.56
C ASP A 179 -24.28 -31.82 8.43
N ARG A 180 -24.12 -30.59 7.93
CA ARG A 180 -23.49 -29.46 8.64
C ARG A 180 -22.13 -29.84 9.21
N VAL A 181 -21.23 -30.26 8.33
CA VAL A 181 -19.87 -30.66 8.69
C VAL A 181 -19.02 -29.40 8.82
N GLU A 182 -18.41 -29.17 9.96
CA GLU A 182 -17.42 -28.12 10.16
C GLU A 182 -16.06 -28.72 10.50
N ALA A 183 -15.00 -28.21 9.88
CA ALA A 183 -13.64 -28.62 10.17
C ALA A 183 -12.72 -27.42 10.42
N ARG A 184 -11.79 -27.60 11.37
CA ARG A 184 -10.69 -26.68 11.67
C ARG A 184 -9.38 -27.45 11.68
N LEU A 185 -8.37 -26.84 11.08
CA LEU A 185 -7.02 -27.40 10.98
C LEU A 185 -6.05 -26.46 11.68
N ALA A 186 -5.20 -27.00 12.55
CA ALA A 186 -4.17 -26.25 13.24
C ALA A 186 -3.21 -25.62 12.23
N GLY A 187 -2.90 -24.34 12.41
CA GLY A 187 -2.04 -23.58 11.50
C GLY A 187 -2.76 -22.98 10.29
N TRP A 188 -4.00 -23.38 9.98
CA TRP A 188 -4.82 -22.72 8.97
C TRP A 188 -5.82 -21.75 9.64
N PRO A 189 -5.82 -20.45 9.30
CA PRO A 189 -6.67 -19.46 9.95
C PRO A 189 -8.14 -19.50 9.46
N GLY A 190 -8.45 -20.33 8.47
CA GLY A 190 -9.77 -20.44 7.86
C GLY A 190 -10.73 -21.39 8.58
N ARG A 191 -11.99 -21.38 8.12
CA ARG A 191 -13.01 -22.38 8.50
C ARG A 191 -13.45 -23.12 7.24
N LEU A 192 -13.52 -24.45 7.32
CA LEU A 192 -14.19 -25.29 6.34
C LEU A 192 -15.55 -25.67 6.89
N SER A 193 -16.60 -25.50 6.08
CA SER A 193 -17.92 -26.01 6.39
C SER A 193 -18.54 -26.63 5.14
N PHE A 194 -19.26 -27.73 5.28
CA PHE A 194 -19.98 -28.39 4.21
C PHE A 194 -21.42 -28.63 4.65
N GLU A 195 -22.37 -28.36 3.76
CA GLU A 195 -23.78 -28.67 4.02
C GLU A 195 -23.98 -30.17 4.18
N ARG A 196 -23.34 -30.96 3.30
CA ARG A 196 -23.42 -32.41 3.31
C ARG A 196 -22.12 -33.06 2.87
N VAL A 197 -21.74 -34.13 3.56
CA VAL A 197 -20.65 -35.03 3.16
C VAL A 197 -21.19 -36.46 3.19
N ARG A 198 -21.12 -37.16 2.05
CA ARG A 198 -21.48 -38.58 1.94
C ARG A 198 -20.21 -39.41 1.77
N ALA A 199 -19.98 -40.37 2.63
CA ALA A 199 -18.95 -41.38 2.50
C ALA A 199 -19.58 -42.66 1.94
N GLU A 200 -19.08 -43.16 0.80
CA GLU A 200 -19.54 -44.37 0.12
C GLU A 200 -18.44 -45.42 0.15
N ARG A 201 -18.79 -46.66 0.51
CA ARG A 201 -17.88 -47.81 0.47
C ARG A 201 -18.50 -48.95 -0.33
N ALA A 202 -17.73 -49.49 -1.28
CA ALA A 202 -18.14 -50.61 -2.11
C ALA A 202 -18.32 -51.90 -1.29
N ALA A 203 -19.22 -52.77 -1.77
CA ALA A 203 -19.46 -54.08 -1.18
C ALA A 203 -18.18 -54.93 -1.17
N GLY A 204 -17.91 -55.63 -0.06
CA GLY A 204 -16.73 -56.48 0.11
C GLY A 204 -15.41 -55.74 0.43
N ALA A 205 -15.38 -54.41 0.42
CA ALA A 205 -14.19 -53.66 0.84
C ALA A 205 -14.00 -53.73 2.37
N GLY A 206 -12.80 -54.14 2.80
CA GLY A 206 -12.47 -54.26 4.22
C GLY A 206 -12.58 -52.94 4.99
N LEU A 207 -12.70 -53.01 6.33
CA LEU A 207 -12.88 -51.84 7.21
C LEU A 207 -11.75 -50.79 7.11
N ALA A 208 -10.56 -51.20 6.63
CA ALA A 208 -9.40 -50.34 6.43
C ALA A 208 -9.40 -49.58 5.09
N ALA A 209 -10.29 -49.91 4.16
CA ALA A 209 -10.37 -49.26 2.85
C ALA A 209 -10.90 -47.82 2.99
N LEU A 210 -10.25 -46.88 2.30
CA LEU A 210 -10.70 -45.49 2.27
C LEU A 210 -12.04 -45.37 1.53
N PRO A 211 -13.03 -44.63 2.08
CA PRO A 211 -14.30 -44.40 1.39
C PRO A 211 -14.14 -43.35 0.28
N LEU A 212 -15.04 -43.40 -0.71
CA LEU A 212 -15.27 -42.28 -1.63
C LEU A 212 -16.10 -41.22 -0.89
N LEU A 213 -15.54 -40.04 -0.72
CA LEU A 213 -16.23 -38.89 -0.14
C LEU A 213 -16.84 -38.04 -1.25
N ARG A 214 -18.14 -37.78 -1.18
CA ARG A 214 -18.86 -36.77 -1.96
C ARG A 214 -19.17 -35.59 -1.06
N VAL A 215 -18.70 -34.41 -1.42
CA VAL A 215 -18.95 -33.17 -0.67
C VAL A 215 -19.92 -32.28 -1.45
N GLN A 216 -20.78 -31.57 -0.74
CA GLN A 216 -21.77 -30.65 -1.33
C GLN A 216 -21.93 -29.39 -0.46
N GLY A 217 -22.10 -28.25 -1.13
CA GLY A 217 -22.44 -26.98 -0.46
C GLY A 217 -21.32 -26.48 0.46
N GLY A 218 -20.06 -26.74 0.09
CA GLY A 218 -18.93 -26.37 0.92
C GLY A 218 -18.56 -24.90 0.86
N ARG A 219 -18.01 -24.41 1.95
CA ARG A 219 -17.51 -23.05 2.12
C ARG A 219 -16.14 -23.12 2.78
N ALA A 220 -15.16 -22.45 2.18
CA ALA A 220 -13.81 -22.36 2.70
C ALA A 220 -13.40 -20.89 2.81
N GLU A 221 -13.16 -20.43 4.03
CA GLU A 221 -12.64 -19.09 4.26
C GLU A 221 -11.11 -19.10 4.16
N ILE A 222 -10.55 -18.79 2.98
CA ILE A 222 -9.10 -18.75 2.79
C ILE A 222 -8.54 -17.44 3.37
N ILE A 223 -9.12 -16.30 2.96
CA ILE A 223 -8.88 -14.95 3.47
C ILE A 223 -10.21 -14.18 3.43
N ALA A 224 -10.46 -13.17 4.30
CA ALA A 224 -11.77 -12.50 4.42
C ALA A 224 -12.52 -12.15 3.11
N PRO A 225 -11.86 -11.59 2.08
CA PRO A 225 -12.56 -11.21 0.86
C PRO A 225 -12.83 -12.41 -0.06
N LEU A 226 -12.02 -13.46 0.03
CA LEU A 226 -12.06 -14.63 -0.85
C LEU A 226 -12.51 -15.84 -0.05
N THR A 227 -13.83 -15.93 0.08
CA THR A 227 -14.50 -17.14 0.54
C THR A 227 -14.80 -18.01 -0.69
N LEU A 228 -14.24 -19.22 -0.74
CA LEU A 228 -14.72 -20.22 -1.70
C LEU A 228 -16.09 -20.71 -1.22
N SER A 229 -17.05 -20.82 -2.13
CA SER A 229 -18.44 -21.18 -1.83
C SER A 229 -18.96 -22.22 -2.81
N GLY A 230 -20.00 -22.96 -2.43
CA GLY A 230 -20.57 -24.00 -3.30
C GLY A 230 -19.61 -25.15 -3.59
N ILE A 231 -18.58 -25.36 -2.75
CA ILE A 231 -17.57 -26.41 -2.95
C ILE A 231 -18.28 -27.77 -3.01
N SER A 232 -18.19 -28.44 -4.15
CA SER A 232 -18.79 -29.74 -4.38
C SER A 232 -17.86 -30.61 -5.22
N GLY A 233 -17.92 -31.93 -5.01
CA GLY A 233 -17.09 -32.86 -5.77
C GLY A 233 -16.74 -34.12 -4.98
N THR A 234 -15.66 -34.78 -5.39
CA THR A 234 -15.26 -36.10 -4.87
C THR A 234 -13.83 -36.13 -4.37
N ILE A 235 -13.61 -36.90 -3.30
CA ILE A 235 -12.30 -37.23 -2.76
C ILE A 235 -12.32 -38.73 -2.45
N GLY A 236 -11.52 -39.55 -3.13
CA GLY A 236 -11.61 -41.00 -2.97
C GLY A 236 -10.35 -41.74 -3.38
N PRO A 237 -10.22 -43.01 -3.01
CA PRO A 237 -9.07 -43.82 -3.39
C PRO A 237 -9.05 -44.03 -4.92
N ARG A 238 -7.84 -44.05 -5.49
CA ARG A 238 -7.64 -44.50 -6.87
C ARG A 238 -7.64 -46.02 -6.91
N VAL A 239 -8.42 -46.61 -7.81
CA VAL A 239 -8.52 -48.06 -7.98
C VAL A 239 -7.13 -48.65 -8.27
N GLY A 240 -6.72 -49.66 -7.50
CA GLY A 240 -5.41 -50.33 -7.64
C GLY A 240 -4.21 -49.53 -7.12
N SER A 241 -4.43 -48.47 -6.34
CA SER A 241 -3.38 -47.55 -5.87
C SER A 241 -3.64 -47.04 -4.44
N GLU A 242 -2.58 -46.64 -3.74
CA GLU A 242 -2.65 -45.97 -2.41
C GLU A 242 -2.84 -44.44 -2.53
N ALA A 243 -2.95 -43.93 -3.77
CA ALA A 243 -3.23 -42.55 -4.04
C ALA A 243 -4.70 -42.20 -3.79
N VAL A 244 -4.93 -40.97 -3.35
CA VAL A 244 -6.26 -40.38 -3.20
C VAL A 244 -6.43 -39.35 -4.30
N ASP A 245 -7.45 -39.52 -5.14
CA ASP A 245 -7.83 -38.56 -6.16
C ASP A 245 -8.82 -37.54 -5.58
N LEU A 246 -8.66 -36.30 -6.03
CA LEU A 246 -9.49 -35.17 -5.64
C LEU A 246 -10.00 -34.49 -6.90
N ALA A 247 -11.31 -34.27 -6.96
CA ALA A 247 -11.97 -33.51 -8.02
C ALA A 247 -13.06 -32.64 -7.38
N LEU A 248 -12.71 -31.40 -7.08
CA LEU A 248 -13.60 -30.41 -6.48
C LEU A 248 -13.90 -29.29 -7.47
N SER A 249 -15.02 -28.63 -7.26
CA SER A 249 -15.41 -27.45 -8.00
C SER A 249 -16.19 -26.52 -7.09
N GLY A 250 -16.26 -25.26 -7.44
CA GLY A 250 -17.05 -24.31 -6.68
C GLY A 250 -17.01 -22.91 -7.26
N SER A 251 -17.32 -21.95 -6.41
CA SER A 251 -17.48 -20.55 -6.75
C SER A 251 -16.82 -19.64 -5.70
N TYR A 252 -17.04 -18.33 -5.82
CA TYR A 252 -16.56 -17.30 -4.91
C TYR A 252 -17.73 -16.51 -4.34
N GLY A 253 -17.70 -16.25 -3.02
CA GLY A 253 -18.61 -15.28 -2.37
C GLY A 253 -20.11 -15.52 -2.57
N GLY A 254 -20.54 -16.75 -2.87
CA GLY A 254 -21.94 -17.10 -3.09
C GLY A 254 -22.42 -16.99 -4.55
N ALA A 255 -21.53 -16.74 -5.50
CA ALA A 255 -21.92 -16.70 -6.92
C ALA A 255 -22.46 -18.07 -7.40
N ALA A 256 -23.53 -18.05 -8.20
CA ALA A 256 -24.29 -19.24 -8.57
C ALA A 256 -23.55 -20.19 -9.53
N ALA A 257 -22.65 -19.66 -10.36
CA ALA A 257 -21.90 -20.44 -11.34
C ALA A 257 -20.68 -21.14 -10.71
N THR A 258 -20.27 -22.27 -11.28
CA THR A 258 -18.96 -22.87 -10.99
C THR A 258 -17.86 -22.05 -11.66
N LEU A 259 -17.04 -21.38 -10.87
CA LEU A 259 -15.99 -20.47 -11.36
C LEU A 259 -14.59 -21.07 -11.25
N TRP A 260 -14.44 -22.16 -10.51
CA TRP A 260 -13.17 -22.88 -10.42
C TRP A 260 -13.37 -24.38 -10.29
N ARG A 261 -12.34 -25.13 -10.72
CA ARG A 261 -12.18 -26.56 -10.55
C ARG A 261 -10.81 -26.84 -9.94
N ALA A 262 -10.74 -27.88 -9.13
CA ALA A 262 -9.52 -28.34 -8.48
C ALA A 262 -9.43 -29.85 -8.68
N THR A 263 -8.46 -30.31 -9.45
CA THR A 263 -8.24 -31.73 -9.73
C THR A 263 -6.83 -32.12 -9.30
N GLY A 264 -6.65 -33.32 -8.75
CA GLY A 264 -5.33 -33.70 -8.24
C GLY A 264 -5.29 -35.07 -7.63
N SER A 265 -4.11 -35.44 -7.16
CA SER A 265 -3.89 -36.69 -6.46
C SER A 265 -2.85 -36.54 -5.36
N PHE A 266 -2.98 -37.34 -4.31
CA PHE A 266 -2.05 -37.37 -3.18
C PHE A 266 -1.69 -38.81 -2.81
N ASP A 267 -0.41 -39.13 -2.86
CA ASP A 267 0.14 -40.40 -2.41
C ASP A 267 0.50 -40.32 -0.92
N ARG A 268 -0.16 -41.18 -0.14
CA ARG A 268 -0.01 -41.23 1.32
C ARG A 268 1.34 -41.78 1.79
N ARG A 269 1.97 -42.69 1.03
CA ARG A 269 3.26 -43.31 1.39
C ARG A 269 4.39 -42.33 1.08
N GLN A 270 4.35 -41.71 -0.09
CA GLN A 270 5.36 -40.75 -0.52
C GLN A 270 5.18 -39.36 0.12
N ARG A 271 4.04 -39.14 0.79
CA ARG A 271 3.65 -37.85 1.39
C ARG A 271 3.76 -36.71 0.37
N GLY A 272 3.36 -37.00 -0.86
CA GLY A 272 3.48 -36.10 -1.99
C GLY A 272 2.22 -36.15 -2.84
N GLY A 273 2.01 -35.11 -3.63
CA GLY A 273 0.84 -35.00 -4.48
C GLY A 273 0.89 -33.79 -5.38
N GLU A 274 -0.06 -33.74 -6.29
CA GLU A 274 -0.27 -32.62 -7.18
C GLU A 274 -1.72 -32.17 -7.13
N LEU A 275 -1.91 -30.87 -7.23
CA LEU A 275 -3.21 -30.22 -7.26
C LEU A 275 -3.20 -29.18 -8.37
N LEU A 276 -4.00 -29.40 -9.38
CA LEU A 276 -4.29 -28.45 -10.42
C LEU A 276 -5.52 -27.63 -10.05
N LEU A 277 -5.34 -26.32 -9.96
CA LEU A 277 -6.41 -25.35 -9.78
C LEU A 277 -6.66 -24.65 -11.11
N GLU A 278 -7.91 -24.66 -11.56
CA GLU A 278 -8.35 -23.99 -12.79
C GLU A 278 -9.46 -23.01 -12.42
N ALA A 279 -9.23 -21.72 -12.69
CA ALA A 279 -10.30 -20.75 -12.73
C ALA A 279 -10.86 -20.76 -14.15
N ALA A 280 -12.12 -21.16 -14.32
CA ALA A 280 -12.76 -21.15 -15.63
C ALA A 280 -12.75 -19.72 -16.17
N ARG A 281 -12.60 -19.51 -17.49
CA ARG A 281 -12.70 -18.16 -18.04
C ARG A 281 -14.09 -17.58 -17.71
N PHE A 282 -14.14 -16.49 -16.94
CA PHE A 282 -15.41 -15.86 -16.55
C PHE A 282 -15.29 -14.34 -16.48
N GLU A 283 -16.42 -13.65 -16.68
CA GLU A 283 -16.56 -12.20 -16.49
C GLU A 283 -16.62 -11.85 -15.00
N LEU A 284 -15.86 -10.85 -14.57
CA LEU A 284 -15.80 -10.43 -13.17
C LEU A 284 -17.15 -10.03 -12.58
N ASP A 285 -18.15 -9.75 -13.42
CA ASP A 285 -19.53 -9.52 -13.00
C ASP A 285 -20.12 -10.65 -12.16
N ARG A 286 -19.70 -11.89 -12.43
CA ARG A 286 -20.11 -13.08 -11.65
C ARG A 286 -19.78 -12.94 -10.17
N ILE A 287 -18.83 -12.08 -9.81
CA ILE A 287 -18.43 -11.80 -8.43
C ILE A 287 -18.62 -10.32 -8.03
N ARG A 288 -19.54 -9.59 -8.70
CA ARG A 288 -19.81 -8.15 -8.51
C ARG A 288 -19.92 -7.74 -7.03
N GLU A 289 -20.59 -8.54 -6.19
CA GLU A 289 -20.75 -8.25 -4.76
C GLU A 289 -19.43 -8.12 -4.00
N ILE A 290 -18.43 -8.93 -4.36
CA ILE A 290 -17.09 -8.86 -3.78
C ILE A 290 -16.37 -7.61 -4.30
N LEU A 291 -16.61 -7.25 -5.57
CA LEU A 291 -15.94 -6.14 -6.25
C LEU A 291 -16.46 -4.76 -5.87
N ARG A 292 -17.65 -4.64 -5.26
CA ARG A 292 -18.21 -3.34 -4.81
C ARG A 292 -17.22 -2.52 -3.98
N GLN A 293 -16.41 -3.18 -3.15
CA GLN A 293 -15.43 -2.55 -2.26
C GLN A 293 -14.01 -2.50 -2.84
N THR A 294 -13.87 -2.77 -4.14
CA THR A 294 -12.60 -2.72 -4.87
C THR A 294 -12.57 -1.55 -5.86
N PRO A 295 -11.38 -1.13 -6.32
CA PRO A 295 -11.22 -0.16 -7.40
C PRO A 295 -11.74 -0.61 -8.77
N VAL A 296 -12.16 -1.88 -8.93
CA VAL A 296 -12.67 -2.40 -10.21
C VAL A 296 -14.00 -1.75 -10.56
N ILE A 297 -14.10 -1.23 -11.77
CA ILE A 297 -15.32 -0.69 -12.39
C ILE A 297 -15.64 -1.52 -13.63
N MET A 298 -16.87 -1.45 -14.14
CA MET A 298 -17.32 -2.20 -15.33
C MET A 298 -16.91 -3.70 -15.30
N PRO A 299 -17.21 -4.44 -14.21
CA PRO A 299 -16.80 -5.84 -14.07
C PRO A 299 -17.39 -6.76 -15.15
N GLU A 300 -18.48 -6.37 -15.80
CA GLU A 300 -19.08 -7.03 -16.96
C GLU A 300 -18.22 -7.01 -18.22
N ARG A 301 -17.25 -6.08 -18.32
CA ARG A 301 -16.32 -6.02 -19.44
C ARG A 301 -15.03 -6.81 -19.18
N THR A 302 -14.71 -7.07 -17.92
CA THR A 302 -13.43 -7.69 -17.55
C THR A 302 -13.54 -9.20 -17.48
N THR A 303 -12.69 -9.92 -18.21
CA THR A 303 -12.60 -11.38 -18.12
C THR A 303 -11.32 -11.83 -17.43
N ILE A 304 -11.42 -12.93 -16.68
CA ILE A 304 -10.28 -13.57 -16.01
C ILE A 304 -10.23 -15.05 -16.37
N ASP A 305 -9.04 -15.55 -16.70
CA ASP A 305 -8.75 -16.97 -16.96
C ASP A 305 -7.48 -17.34 -16.21
N GLY A 306 -7.43 -18.52 -15.56
CA GLY A 306 -6.28 -18.86 -14.74
C GLY A 306 -6.09 -20.34 -14.51
N ARG A 307 -4.83 -20.75 -14.39
CA ARG A 307 -4.45 -22.12 -14.07
C ARG A 307 -3.24 -22.11 -13.15
N LEU A 308 -3.27 -22.87 -12.07
CA LEU A 308 -2.20 -22.97 -11.09
C LEU A 308 -1.99 -24.44 -10.72
N LEU A 309 -0.85 -24.99 -11.08
CA LEU A 309 -0.39 -26.30 -10.65
C LEU A 309 0.40 -26.16 -9.35
N LEU A 310 0.02 -26.93 -8.35
CA LEU A 310 0.71 -27.07 -7.07
C LEU A 310 1.23 -28.49 -6.96
N ARG A 311 2.51 -28.65 -6.61
CA ARG A 311 3.15 -29.95 -6.40
C ARG A 311 3.81 -29.96 -5.05
N TYR A 312 3.38 -30.87 -4.17
CA TYR A 312 3.94 -31.03 -2.85
C TYR A 312 4.70 -32.35 -2.76
N GLY A 313 5.91 -32.32 -2.22
CA GLY A 313 6.73 -33.53 -2.03
C GLY A 313 8.02 -33.18 -1.31
N GLY A 314 8.54 -34.10 -0.48
CA GLY A 314 9.81 -33.88 0.23
C GLY A 314 9.85 -32.65 1.16
N GLY A 315 8.68 -32.19 1.64
CA GLY A 315 8.57 -30.98 2.48
C GLY A 315 8.59 -29.65 1.72
N GLN A 316 8.55 -29.69 0.39
CA GLN A 316 8.54 -28.53 -0.48
C GLN A 316 7.24 -28.47 -1.30
N LEU A 317 6.73 -27.25 -1.50
CA LEU A 317 5.61 -26.94 -2.38
C LEU A 317 6.15 -26.18 -3.60
N ALA A 318 6.19 -26.83 -4.76
CA ALA A 318 6.40 -26.15 -6.04
C ALA A 318 5.06 -25.63 -6.57
N PHE A 319 5.08 -24.47 -7.22
CA PHE A 319 3.91 -23.89 -7.86
C PHE A 319 4.28 -23.35 -9.24
N ALA A 320 3.40 -23.52 -10.21
CA ALA A 320 3.54 -22.95 -11.55
C ALA A 320 2.16 -22.65 -12.12
N GLY A 321 1.96 -21.48 -12.71
CA GLY A 321 0.66 -21.08 -13.19
C GLY A 321 0.67 -19.94 -14.19
N ARG A 322 -0.48 -19.75 -14.82
CA ARG A 322 -0.78 -18.63 -15.70
C ARG A 322 -2.08 -17.95 -15.27
N LEU A 323 -2.14 -16.64 -15.45
CA LEU A 323 -3.33 -15.83 -15.24
C LEU A 323 -3.44 -14.86 -16.40
N ALA A 324 -4.58 -14.82 -17.07
CA ALA A 324 -4.91 -13.80 -18.06
C ALA A 324 -6.05 -12.93 -17.50
N VAL A 325 -5.88 -11.63 -17.62
CA VAL A 325 -6.92 -10.65 -17.36
C VAL A 325 -7.07 -9.82 -18.62
N GLU A 326 -8.30 -9.69 -19.11
CA GLU A 326 -8.63 -8.92 -20.30
C GLU A 326 -9.64 -7.83 -19.94
N ASP A 327 -9.42 -6.62 -20.47
CA ASP A 327 -10.30 -5.47 -20.33
C ASP A 327 -10.60 -5.09 -18.86
N LEU A 328 -9.57 -5.11 -18.01
CA LEU A 328 -9.68 -4.66 -16.64
C LEU A 328 -9.81 -3.14 -16.58
N ASN A 329 -10.89 -2.67 -15.96
CA ASN A 329 -11.16 -1.25 -15.78
C ASN A 329 -11.06 -0.90 -14.29
N LEU A 330 -10.25 0.11 -13.98
CA LEU A 330 -9.93 0.51 -12.61
C LEU A 330 -10.16 2.00 -12.41
N PHE A 331 -10.75 2.36 -11.28
CA PHE A 331 -10.74 3.73 -10.79
C PHE A 331 -10.29 3.76 -9.33
N HIS A 332 -9.20 4.49 -9.08
CA HIS A 332 -8.75 4.79 -7.73
C HIS A 332 -8.15 6.21 -7.72
N PRO A 333 -8.58 7.11 -6.82
CA PRO A 333 -8.13 8.50 -6.84
C PRO A 333 -6.65 8.68 -6.53
N GLY A 334 -6.01 7.70 -5.86
CA GLY A 334 -4.56 7.67 -5.67
C GLY A 334 -3.79 7.14 -6.89
N LEU A 335 -4.45 6.48 -7.84
CA LEU A 335 -3.84 5.99 -9.08
C LEU A 335 -3.85 7.10 -10.14
N ALA A 336 -5.03 7.57 -10.51
CA ALA A 336 -5.28 8.63 -11.48
C ALA A 336 -6.61 9.34 -11.15
N ARG A 337 -6.84 10.51 -11.75
CA ARG A 337 -8.12 11.24 -11.61
C ARG A 337 -9.18 10.76 -12.58
N THR A 338 -8.76 10.19 -13.69
CA THR A 338 -9.63 9.54 -14.66
C THR A 338 -9.54 8.02 -14.47
N PRO A 339 -10.60 7.28 -14.87
CA PRO A 339 -10.53 5.83 -14.96
C PRO A 339 -9.37 5.35 -15.84
N VAL A 340 -8.72 4.28 -15.41
CA VAL A 340 -7.77 3.55 -16.25
C VAL A 340 -8.52 2.39 -16.87
N LEU A 341 -8.68 2.43 -18.19
CA LEU A 341 -9.54 1.52 -18.94
C LEU A 341 -8.73 0.51 -19.74
N ASP A 342 -9.39 -0.60 -20.07
CA ASP A 342 -8.95 -1.60 -21.04
C ASP A 342 -7.52 -2.11 -20.75
N LEU A 343 -7.28 -2.50 -19.50
CA LEU A 343 -6.04 -3.11 -19.06
C LEU A 343 -6.08 -4.61 -19.29
N SER A 344 -5.27 -5.08 -20.24
CA SER A 344 -5.12 -6.51 -20.53
C SER A 344 -3.69 -6.96 -20.23
N ALA A 345 -3.55 -8.05 -19.49
CA ALA A 345 -2.25 -8.61 -19.12
C ALA A 345 -2.30 -10.13 -18.99
N ARG A 346 -1.20 -10.79 -19.38
CA ARG A 346 -0.95 -12.21 -19.11
C ARG A 346 0.19 -12.31 -18.11
N LEU A 347 0.02 -13.13 -17.09
CA LEU A 347 0.97 -13.36 -16.04
C LEU A 347 1.34 -14.84 -16.04
N GLY A 348 2.62 -15.16 -16.19
CA GLY A 348 3.17 -16.49 -15.94
C GLY A 348 3.96 -16.47 -14.65
N LEU A 349 3.76 -17.44 -13.77
CA LEU A 349 4.51 -17.51 -12.51
C LEU A 349 4.97 -18.93 -12.19
N ALA A 350 6.15 -19.06 -11.61
CA ALA A 350 6.70 -20.32 -11.14
C ALA A 350 7.61 -20.08 -9.93
N GLY A 351 7.64 -21.05 -9.01
CA GLY A 351 8.46 -20.96 -7.83
C GLY A 351 8.27 -22.12 -6.87
N THR A 352 8.91 -22.00 -5.71
CA THR A 352 8.91 -23.01 -4.67
C THR A 352 8.72 -22.37 -3.30
N TYR A 353 8.16 -23.14 -2.38
CA TYR A 353 8.00 -22.77 -0.98
C TYR A 353 8.43 -23.95 -0.13
N ALA A 354 9.49 -23.76 0.66
CA ALA A 354 10.04 -24.80 1.54
C ALA A 354 10.28 -24.21 2.93
N GLY A 355 9.64 -24.81 3.94
CA GLY A 355 9.72 -24.36 5.34
C GLY A 355 9.23 -22.91 5.54
N ARG A 356 10.15 -21.95 5.44
CA ARG A 356 9.92 -20.51 5.62
C ARG A 356 10.52 -19.65 4.51
N ARG A 357 10.99 -20.26 3.43
CA ARG A 357 11.58 -19.60 2.27
C ARG A 357 10.62 -19.74 1.09
N LEU A 358 10.28 -18.61 0.49
CA LEU A 358 9.59 -18.52 -0.78
C LEU A 358 10.62 -18.16 -1.85
N GLU A 359 10.69 -18.91 -2.92
CA GLU A 359 11.51 -18.62 -4.09
C GLU A 359 10.60 -18.47 -5.30
N LEU A 360 10.72 -17.34 -5.98
CA LEU A 360 10.00 -17.04 -7.21
C LEU A 360 11.03 -17.11 -8.34
N SER A 361 11.08 -18.26 -9.00
CA SER A 361 12.01 -18.48 -10.11
C SER A 361 11.64 -17.64 -11.32
N LYS A 362 10.34 -17.41 -11.53
CA LYS A 362 9.83 -16.58 -12.63
C LYS A 362 8.48 -15.96 -12.28
N LEU A 363 8.34 -14.67 -12.56
CA LEU A 363 7.06 -13.97 -12.70
C LEU A 363 7.18 -13.09 -13.94
N GLU A 364 6.50 -13.47 -15.01
CA GLU A 364 6.54 -12.79 -16.30
C GLU A 364 5.20 -12.13 -16.54
N ILE A 365 5.21 -10.84 -16.81
CA ILE A 365 4.01 -10.02 -17.03
C ILE A 365 4.08 -9.50 -18.47
N GLU A 366 3.14 -9.92 -19.29
CA GLU A 366 2.96 -9.48 -20.66
C GLU A 366 1.77 -8.53 -20.74
N ALA A 367 1.98 -7.29 -21.20
CA ALA A 367 0.90 -6.32 -21.37
C ALA A 367 1.24 -5.36 -22.51
N ARG A 368 0.31 -5.20 -23.47
CA ARG A 368 0.45 -4.29 -24.62
C ARG A 368 1.80 -4.42 -25.35
N GLY A 369 2.22 -5.66 -25.62
CA GLY A 369 3.49 -5.97 -26.29
C GLY A 369 4.74 -5.86 -25.42
N LEU A 370 4.62 -5.48 -24.15
CA LEU A 370 5.72 -5.45 -23.19
C LEU A 370 5.80 -6.73 -22.37
N THR A 371 7.02 -7.24 -22.21
CA THR A 371 7.31 -8.35 -21.27
C THR A 371 8.18 -7.84 -20.13
N LEU A 372 7.72 -8.00 -18.89
CA LEU A 372 8.47 -7.71 -17.67
C LEU A 372 8.70 -9.00 -16.90
N ALA A 373 9.96 -9.34 -16.63
CA ALA A 373 10.30 -10.50 -15.82
C ALA A 373 10.72 -10.07 -14.41
N LEU A 374 10.18 -10.74 -13.39
CA LEU A 374 10.57 -10.60 -12.00
C LEU A 374 10.98 -11.98 -11.47
N SER A 375 11.99 -11.99 -10.61
CA SER A 375 12.42 -13.18 -9.87
C SER A 375 12.91 -12.75 -8.49
N GLY A 376 13.04 -13.68 -7.55
CA GLY A 376 13.54 -13.34 -6.23
C GLY A 376 13.22 -14.35 -5.16
N SER A 377 13.58 -14.01 -3.93
CA SER A 377 13.31 -14.85 -2.77
C SER A 377 12.91 -14.04 -1.55
N LEU A 378 12.11 -14.66 -0.69
CA LEU A 378 11.75 -14.16 0.63
C LEU A 378 12.06 -15.24 1.65
N ASP A 379 13.14 -15.05 2.40
CA ASP A 379 13.52 -15.94 3.50
C ASP A 379 12.97 -15.39 4.82
N ARG A 380 12.23 -16.21 5.56
CA ARG A 380 11.64 -15.87 6.87
C ARG A 380 12.18 -16.73 8.00
N SER A 381 13.25 -17.50 7.78
CA SER A 381 13.88 -18.39 8.76
C SER A 381 14.48 -17.63 9.94
N GLY A 382 15.06 -16.44 9.69
CA GLY A 382 15.62 -15.57 10.72
C GLY A 382 14.59 -14.76 11.53
N ALA A 383 15.08 -14.02 12.54
CA ALA A 383 14.27 -13.13 13.38
C ALA A 383 13.61 -11.98 12.60
N ARG A 384 14.20 -11.60 11.46
CA ARG A 384 13.67 -10.69 10.46
C ARG A 384 13.88 -11.34 9.07
N PRO A 385 12.96 -11.10 8.13
CA PRO A 385 13.06 -11.67 6.80
C PRO A 385 14.12 -10.96 5.98
N VAL A 386 14.56 -11.66 4.95
CA VAL A 386 15.41 -11.12 3.90
C VAL A 386 14.64 -11.24 2.59
N LEU A 387 14.53 -10.13 1.88
CA LEU A 387 13.90 -10.05 0.56
C LEU A 387 14.97 -9.74 -0.48
N GLU A 388 15.02 -10.57 -1.52
CA GLU A 388 15.79 -10.31 -2.72
C GLU A 388 14.82 -10.32 -3.91
N ALA A 389 14.93 -9.34 -4.78
CA ALA A 389 14.13 -9.25 -5.99
C ALA A 389 14.97 -8.73 -7.14
N ARG A 390 14.80 -9.32 -8.32
CA ARG A 390 15.38 -8.87 -9.58
C ARG A 390 14.26 -8.60 -10.57
N LEU A 391 14.32 -7.46 -11.24
CA LEU A 391 13.40 -7.04 -12.27
C LEU A 391 14.18 -6.85 -13.57
N VAL A 392 13.74 -7.52 -14.62
CA VAL A 392 14.33 -7.45 -15.96
C VAL A 392 13.27 -6.98 -16.95
N LEU A 393 13.61 -5.91 -17.66
CA LEU A 393 12.91 -5.42 -18.85
C LEU A 393 13.86 -5.63 -20.03
N PRO A 394 13.58 -6.60 -20.92
CA PRO A 394 14.35 -6.80 -22.15
C PRO A 394 14.41 -5.51 -22.98
N ALA A 395 15.42 -5.38 -23.83
CA ALA A 395 15.55 -4.22 -24.69
C ALA A 395 14.35 -4.09 -25.63
N LEU A 396 13.78 -2.89 -25.70
CA LEU A 396 12.67 -2.56 -26.59
C LEU A 396 12.72 -1.09 -27.03
N PRO A 397 12.05 -0.71 -28.13
CA PRO A 397 11.97 0.69 -28.54
C PRO A 397 11.39 1.58 -27.43
N CYS A 398 12.00 2.75 -27.19
CA CYS A 398 11.52 3.68 -26.17
C CYS A 398 10.08 4.15 -26.44
N GLN A 399 9.73 4.32 -27.72
CA GLN A 399 8.36 4.64 -28.14
C GLN A 399 7.37 3.55 -27.70
N ALA A 400 7.67 2.28 -27.99
CA ALA A 400 6.82 1.15 -27.58
C ALA A 400 6.66 1.07 -26.06
N ALA A 401 7.70 1.43 -25.29
CA ALA A 401 7.63 1.49 -23.84
C ALA A 401 6.68 2.58 -23.30
N LEU A 402 6.56 3.70 -24.02
CA LEU A 402 5.63 4.80 -23.72
C LEU A 402 4.20 4.45 -24.15
N ASP A 403 4.02 3.95 -25.36
CA ASP A 403 2.70 3.60 -25.95
C ASP A 403 1.97 2.51 -25.15
N ALA A 404 2.73 1.61 -24.52
CA ALA A 404 2.18 0.60 -23.64
C ALA A 404 1.64 1.14 -22.31
N VAL A 405 1.95 2.39 -21.93
CA VAL A 405 1.39 3.02 -20.74
C VAL A 405 0.00 3.57 -21.07
N PRO A 406 -1.06 3.20 -20.32
CA PRO A 406 -2.38 3.77 -20.51
C PRO A 406 -2.40 5.29 -20.45
N VAL A 407 -3.08 5.93 -21.40
CA VAL A 407 -3.20 7.39 -21.53
C VAL A 407 -3.62 8.06 -20.21
N ALA A 408 -4.56 7.45 -19.48
CA ALA A 408 -5.03 7.94 -18.19
C ALA A 408 -3.91 8.11 -17.14
N LEU A 409 -2.80 7.38 -17.26
CA LEU A 409 -1.64 7.48 -16.36
C LEU A 409 -0.63 8.54 -16.81
N VAL A 410 -0.59 8.86 -18.11
CA VAL A 410 0.41 9.73 -18.73
C VAL A 410 -0.21 10.73 -19.72
N PRO A 411 -1.25 11.50 -19.35
CA PRO A 411 -1.92 12.40 -20.28
C PRO A 411 -1.01 13.51 -20.82
N ARG A 412 -0.01 13.97 -20.04
CA ARG A 412 0.96 14.99 -20.49
C ARG A 412 2.09 14.45 -21.36
N LEU A 413 2.21 13.13 -21.46
CA LEU A 413 3.24 12.48 -22.27
C LEU A 413 2.68 11.96 -23.60
N GLN A 414 1.40 12.21 -23.87
CA GLN A 414 0.85 11.99 -25.20
C GLN A 414 1.62 12.86 -26.19
N ASP A 415 1.81 12.38 -27.41
CA ASP A 415 2.49 13.05 -28.52
C ASP A 415 4.02 13.23 -28.39
N PHE A 416 4.65 12.65 -27.37
CA PHE A 416 6.11 12.49 -27.40
C PHE A 416 6.50 11.48 -28.48
N ARG A 417 7.53 11.82 -29.26
CA ARG A 417 8.22 10.89 -30.14
C ARG A 417 9.59 10.56 -29.58
N LEU A 418 9.86 9.28 -29.38
CA LEU A 418 11.06 8.77 -28.75
C LEU A 418 11.85 7.88 -29.71
N GLY A 419 13.15 8.14 -29.79
CA GLY A 419 14.14 7.27 -30.44
C GLY A 419 14.83 6.34 -29.44
N GLY A 420 15.54 5.36 -29.99
CA GLY A 420 16.42 4.47 -29.21
C GLY A 420 15.69 3.35 -28.49
N ASN A 421 16.42 2.69 -27.57
CA ASN A 421 15.97 1.47 -26.89
C ASN A 421 16.05 1.60 -25.37
N LEU A 422 14.99 1.18 -24.68
CA LEU A 422 14.93 1.05 -23.24
C LEU A 422 15.21 -0.39 -22.82
N ALA A 423 16.05 -0.59 -21.81
CA ALA A 423 16.20 -1.87 -21.11
C ALA A 423 16.38 -1.61 -19.61
N ALA A 424 16.05 -2.58 -18.77
CA ALA A 424 16.33 -2.49 -17.34
C ALA A 424 16.70 -3.84 -16.74
N ASP A 425 17.66 -3.84 -15.83
CA ASP A 425 18.01 -4.97 -14.97
C ASP A 425 18.31 -4.42 -13.58
N LEU A 426 17.34 -4.53 -12.68
CA LEU A 426 17.35 -3.91 -11.36
C LEU A 426 17.27 -4.99 -10.29
N THR A 427 18.12 -4.88 -9.27
CA THR A 427 18.16 -5.78 -8.12
C THR A 427 17.94 -5.00 -6.83
N LEU A 428 16.99 -5.47 -6.02
CA LEU A 428 16.64 -4.93 -4.71
C LEU A 428 16.93 -5.98 -3.65
N GLN A 429 17.71 -5.61 -2.64
CA GLN A 429 18.04 -6.44 -1.49
C GLN A 429 17.65 -5.71 -0.20
N ILE A 430 16.82 -6.36 0.62
CA ILE A 430 16.34 -5.82 1.89
C ILE A 430 16.54 -6.87 2.98
N ASP A 431 17.47 -6.61 3.89
CA ASP A 431 17.54 -7.26 5.19
C ASP A 431 16.71 -6.45 6.20
N PHE A 432 15.56 -6.99 6.62
CA PHE A 432 14.69 -6.27 7.55
C PHE A 432 15.27 -6.18 8.99
N ALA A 433 16.40 -6.82 9.28
CA ALA A 433 17.18 -6.57 10.49
C ALA A 433 18.12 -5.37 10.36
N ARG A 434 18.56 -5.04 9.14
CA ARG A 434 19.55 -4.00 8.82
C ARG A 434 19.08 -3.16 7.64
N LEU A 435 18.05 -2.34 7.88
CA LEU A 435 17.44 -1.50 6.84
C LEU A 435 18.39 -0.41 6.33
N ASP A 436 19.39 -0.03 7.13
CA ASP A 436 20.50 0.85 6.75
C ASP A 436 21.40 0.25 5.65
N GLN A 437 21.37 -1.07 5.45
CA GLN A 437 22.11 -1.81 4.43
C GLN A 437 21.27 -2.15 3.19
N LEU A 438 20.08 -1.57 3.05
CA LEU A 438 19.25 -1.74 1.86
C LEU A 438 20.04 -1.36 0.60
N ARG A 439 20.01 -2.22 -0.42
CA ARG A 439 20.67 -1.99 -1.71
C ARG A 439 19.68 -2.05 -2.85
N LEU A 440 19.73 -1.05 -3.71
CA LEU A 440 19.09 -0.98 -5.01
C LEU A 440 20.20 -0.76 -6.05
N SER A 441 20.49 -1.78 -6.83
CA SER A 441 21.54 -1.76 -7.84
C SER A 441 20.99 -2.20 -9.19
N GLY A 442 21.73 -1.98 -10.26
CA GLY A 442 21.33 -2.40 -11.60
C GLY A 442 21.55 -1.35 -12.66
N ARG A 443 21.09 -1.65 -13.87
CA ARG A 443 21.17 -0.76 -15.03
C ARG A 443 19.77 -0.40 -15.48
N LEU A 444 19.56 0.88 -15.74
CA LEU A 444 18.36 1.42 -16.36
C LEU A 444 18.82 2.17 -17.61
N GLY A 445 18.59 1.58 -18.78
CA GLY A 445 19.05 2.09 -20.08
C GLY A 445 18.24 3.28 -20.59
N LEU A 446 17.92 4.25 -19.72
CA LEU A 446 17.24 5.49 -20.12
C LEU A 446 18.15 6.43 -20.91
N ASP A 447 19.48 6.34 -20.75
CA ASP A 447 20.44 7.13 -21.54
C ASP A 447 20.48 6.72 -23.01
N ALA A 448 19.93 5.55 -23.37
CA ALA A 448 19.78 5.10 -24.74
C ALA A 448 18.45 5.51 -25.37
N CYS A 449 17.57 6.20 -24.63
CA CYS A 449 16.38 6.86 -25.18
C CYS A 449 16.72 8.31 -25.54
N GLU A 450 16.11 8.79 -26.61
CA GLU A 450 16.22 10.18 -27.06
C GLU A 450 14.83 10.75 -27.34
N VAL A 451 14.61 12.03 -27.00
CA VAL A 451 13.38 12.74 -27.36
C VAL A 451 13.55 13.38 -28.72
N LEU A 452 12.85 12.84 -29.72
CA LEU A 452 12.84 13.36 -31.10
C LEU A 452 11.83 14.50 -31.25
N GLU A 453 10.69 14.41 -30.56
CA GLU A 453 9.65 15.43 -30.59
C GLU A 453 8.94 15.50 -29.24
N ALA A 454 8.68 16.73 -28.78
CA ALA A 454 7.98 17.00 -27.53
C ALA A 454 6.75 17.90 -27.76
N PRO A 455 5.63 17.66 -27.04
CA PRO A 455 4.44 18.49 -27.09
C PRO A 455 4.75 19.93 -26.69
N ALA A 456 4.16 20.90 -27.39
CA ALA A 456 4.41 22.33 -27.16
C ALA A 456 4.19 22.76 -25.68
N SER A 457 3.25 22.12 -24.98
CA SER A 457 2.94 22.43 -23.58
C SER A 457 4.07 22.11 -22.59
N VAL A 458 4.96 21.18 -22.94
CA VAL A 458 6.06 20.71 -22.06
C VAL A 458 7.44 20.82 -22.73
N ARG A 459 7.49 21.38 -23.93
CA ARG A 459 8.69 21.49 -24.77
C ARG A 459 9.80 22.27 -24.06
N ALA A 460 11.01 21.70 -24.01
CA ALA A 460 12.13 22.25 -23.26
C ALA A 460 12.62 23.60 -23.78
N GLU A 461 12.57 23.82 -25.09
CA GLU A 461 12.99 25.07 -25.75
C GLU A 461 12.24 26.28 -25.20
N ARG A 462 10.96 26.10 -24.82
CA ARG A 462 10.16 27.14 -24.15
C ARG A 462 10.79 27.58 -22.84
N PHE A 463 11.37 26.65 -22.09
CA PHE A 463 11.94 26.91 -20.78
C PHE A 463 13.41 27.33 -20.85
N ALA A 464 14.07 27.12 -21.99
CA ALA A 464 15.41 27.64 -22.25
C ALA A 464 15.42 29.18 -22.40
N GLN A 465 14.28 29.76 -22.79
CA GLN A 465 14.06 31.20 -23.00
C GLN A 465 13.08 31.76 -21.97
N ASP A 466 12.76 33.04 -22.05
CA ASP A 466 11.76 33.68 -21.19
C ASP A 466 10.36 33.12 -21.44
N PHE A 467 9.59 32.92 -20.37
CA PHE A 467 8.25 32.35 -20.47
C PHE A 467 7.32 32.81 -19.36
N GLU A 468 6.03 32.75 -19.63
CA GLU A 468 5.00 32.93 -18.61
C GLU A 468 4.69 31.64 -17.86
N HIS A 469 4.73 31.70 -16.53
CA HIS A 469 4.36 30.60 -15.64
C HIS A 469 3.01 30.88 -14.97
N LEU A 470 2.01 30.06 -15.28
CA LEU A 470 0.69 30.14 -14.64
C LEU A 470 0.67 29.34 -13.34
N VAL A 471 0.32 30.01 -12.24
CA VAL A 471 0.25 29.41 -10.91
C VAL A 471 -1.11 29.62 -10.28
N GLU A 472 -1.69 28.56 -9.75
CA GLU A 472 -2.91 28.63 -8.96
C GLU A 472 -2.56 29.09 -7.52
N VAL A 473 -2.87 30.34 -7.18
CA VAL A 473 -2.50 30.95 -5.89
C VAL A 473 -3.54 30.70 -4.79
N ARG A 474 -4.80 30.69 -5.17
CA ARG A 474 -5.94 30.19 -4.39
C ARG A 474 -6.78 29.27 -5.27
N PRO A 475 -7.66 28.44 -4.70
CA PRO A 475 -8.54 27.60 -5.50
C PRO A 475 -9.26 28.40 -6.60
N ASP A 476 -9.02 28.01 -7.84
CA ASP A 476 -9.60 28.62 -9.05
C ASP A 476 -9.13 30.07 -9.34
N GLU A 477 -8.14 30.58 -8.60
CA GLU A 477 -7.49 31.89 -8.79
C GLU A 477 -6.07 31.70 -9.35
N TRP A 478 -5.81 32.26 -10.53
CA TRP A 478 -4.55 32.07 -11.25
C TRP A 478 -3.76 33.37 -11.34
N LEU A 479 -2.45 33.26 -11.13
CA LEU A 479 -1.46 34.32 -11.31
C LEU A 479 -0.50 33.94 -12.42
N THR A 480 -0.22 34.87 -13.32
CA THR A 480 0.88 34.75 -14.28
C THR A 480 2.14 35.32 -13.66
N VAL A 481 3.17 34.49 -13.53
CA VAL A 481 4.51 34.88 -13.08
C VAL A 481 5.44 34.85 -14.30
N PRO A 482 5.88 36.01 -14.83
CA PRO A 482 6.85 36.01 -15.91
C PRO A 482 8.21 35.52 -15.39
N VAL A 483 8.81 34.58 -16.09
CA VAL A 483 10.15 34.03 -15.82
C VAL A 483 11.08 34.57 -16.89
N GLY A 484 11.59 35.77 -16.65
CA GLY A 484 12.46 36.52 -17.54
C GLY A 484 12.63 37.97 -17.08
N PRO A 485 13.47 38.77 -17.75
CA PRO A 485 13.82 40.12 -17.35
C PRO A 485 12.65 41.10 -17.22
N ASP A 486 11.54 40.86 -17.92
CA ASP A 486 10.32 41.68 -17.84
C ASP A 486 9.67 41.66 -16.45
N ASN A 487 9.97 40.65 -15.64
CA ASN A 487 9.58 40.61 -14.24
C ASN A 487 10.67 41.31 -13.39
N PRO A 488 10.37 42.45 -12.72
CA PRO A 488 11.35 43.14 -11.87
C PRO A 488 11.78 42.29 -10.66
N ASP A 489 11.02 41.24 -10.35
CA ASP A 489 11.34 40.25 -9.34
C ASP A 489 12.15 39.05 -9.84
N PHE A 490 12.41 38.95 -11.14
CA PHE A 490 13.26 37.91 -11.70
C PHE A 490 14.72 38.10 -11.30
N VAL A 491 15.37 37.00 -10.94
CA VAL A 491 16.79 36.98 -10.56
C VAL A 491 17.51 35.94 -11.42
N PRO A 492 18.41 36.36 -12.34
CA PRO A 492 19.28 35.43 -13.07
C PRO A 492 20.12 34.61 -12.09
N PHE A 493 20.45 33.36 -12.43
CA PHE A 493 21.19 32.45 -11.55
C PHE A 493 22.52 33.05 -11.06
N LYS A 494 23.20 33.82 -11.92
CA LYS A 494 24.47 34.49 -11.60
C LYS A 494 24.33 35.65 -10.60
N GLU A 495 23.12 36.16 -10.40
CA GLU A 495 22.80 37.25 -9.49
C GLU A 495 22.13 36.76 -8.19
N VAL A 496 22.01 35.43 -8.03
CA VAL A 496 21.55 34.82 -6.78
C VAL A 496 22.72 34.75 -5.80
N SER A 497 22.46 35.03 -4.51
CA SER A 497 23.47 34.83 -3.46
C SER A 497 24.04 33.40 -3.49
N PRO A 498 25.38 33.23 -3.59
CA PRO A 498 26.02 31.92 -3.51
C PRO A 498 25.72 31.17 -2.21
N ASP A 499 25.44 31.89 -1.13
CA ASP A 499 25.07 31.32 0.16
C ASP A 499 23.72 30.61 0.09
N LEU A 500 22.76 31.18 -0.66
CA LEU A 500 21.46 30.56 -0.88
C LEU A 500 21.60 29.27 -1.68
N VAL A 501 22.36 29.30 -2.78
CA VAL A 501 22.63 28.09 -3.59
C VAL A 501 23.27 27.02 -2.70
N SER A 502 24.26 27.38 -1.89
CA SER A 502 24.95 26.48 -0.95
C SER A 502 24.01 25.90 0.11
N ALA A 503 23.08 26.70 0.62
CA ALA A 503 22.05 26.26 1.56
C ALA A 503 21.08 25.25 0.92
N LEU A 504 20.58 25.54 -0.28
CA LEU A 504 19.68 24.66 -1.04
C LEU A 504 20.33 23.33 -1.40
N LEU A 505 21.57 23.37 -1.91
CA LEU A 505 22.33 22.14 -2.17
C LEU A 505 22.52 21.35 -0.87
N THR A 506 22.65 22.00 0.28
CA THR A 506 22.86 21.28 1.54
C THR A 506 21.60 20.66 2.12
N THR A 507 20.45 21.30 1.96
CA THR A 507 19.18 20.83 2.56
C THR A 507 18.36 19.98 1.63
N GLU A 508 18.29 20.34 0.35
CA GLU A 508 17.43 19.70 -0.65
C GLU A 508 18.22 18.72 -1.51
N ASP A 509 19.36 19.14 -2.07
CA ASP A 509 20.00 18.40 -3.16
C ASP A 509 21.52 18.56 -3.27
N ALA A 510 22.26 17.79 -2.46
CA ALA A 510 23.72 17.93 -2.33
C ALA A 510 24.54 17.48 -3.54
N ALA A 511 23.90 16.88 -4.54
CA ALA A 511 24.55 16.41 -5.75
C ALA A 511 23.91 17.00 -7.01
N PHE A 512 23.13 18.08 -6.88
CA PHE A 512 22.35 18.68 -7.96
C PHE A 512 23.12 18.83 -9.28
N PHE A 513 24.31 19.44 -9.23
CA PHE A 513 25.16 19.67 -10.40
C PHE A 513 25.83 18.41 -10.96
N ARG A 514 25.74 17.26 -10.28
CA ARG A 514 26.41 16.00 -10.66
C ARG A 514 25.47 14.91 -11.14
N HIS A 515 24.23 14.89 -10.67
CA HIS A 515 23.26 13.86 -11.08
C HIS A 515 22.41 14.32 -12.26
N ARG A 516 21.71 13.39 -12.92
CA ARG A 516 20.74 13.67 -14.00
C ARG A 516 19.31 13.48 -13.50
N GLY A 517 18.82 14.43 -12.70
CA GLY A 517 17.48 14.39 -12.10
C GLY A 517 17.24 13.49 -10.89
N PHE A 518 18.01 12.40 -10.69
CA PHE A 518 17.75 11.42 -9.63
C PHE A 518 18.98 11.04 -8.81
N ILE A 519 18.80 10.74 -7.52
CA ILE A 519 19.86 10.26 -6.63
C ILE A 519 19.50 8.88 -6.06
N PRO A 520 20.02 7.77 -6.60
CA PRO A 520 19.71 6.41 -6.14
C PRO A 520 19.93 6.21 -4.64
N ALA A 521 21.06 6.71 -4.11
CA ALA A 521 21.38 6.60 -2.68
C ALA A 521 20.38 7.35 -1.77
N GLN A 522 19.74 8.42 -2.25
CA GLN A 522 18.67 9.07 -1.48
C GLN A 522 17.39 8.25 -1.51
N PHE A 523 17.09 7.60 -2.64
CA PHE A 523 15.94 6.71 -2.76
C PHE A 523 16.07 5.51 -1.80
N GLU A 524 17.24 4.87 -1.73
CA GLU A 524 17.53 3.79 -0.78
C GLU A 524 17.33 4.25 0.67
N LYS A 525 17.92 5.39 1.05
CA LYS A 525 17.79 5.96 2.40
C LYS A 525 16.34 6.32 2.74
N ALA A 526 15.60 6.90 1.79
CA ALA A 526 14.20 7.23 1.97
C ALA A 526 13.36 5.95 2.14
N LEU A 527 13.61 4.93 1.31
CA LEU A 527 12.94 3.64 1.41
C LEU A 527 13.22 2.97 2.76
N ALA A 528 14.49 2.88 3.17
CA ALA A 528 14.89 2.32 4.46
C ALA A 528 14.16 2.99 5.63
N ARG A 529 14.20 4.34 5.71
CA ARG A 529 13.53 5.08 6.79
C ARG A 529 12.00 4.99 6.72
N ASN A 530 11.42 4.91 5.53
CA ASN A 530 9.98 4.72 5.36
C ASN A 530 9.56 3.31 5.82
N LEU A 531 10.39 2.28 5.57
CA LEU A 531 10.20 0.92 6.08
C LEU A 531 10.35 0.85 7.61
N GLU A 532 11.35 1.52 8.19
CA GLU A 532 11.56 1.62 9.65
C GLU A 532 10.37 2.25 10.36
N ARG A 533 9.92 3.41 9.86
CA ARG A 533 8.79 4.18 10.43
C ARG A 533 7.45 3.56 10.09
N GLY A 534 7.46 2.63 9.15
CA GLY A 534 6.30 2.10 8.52
C GLY A 534 5.35 3.18 7.96
N SER A 535 5.86 4.24 7.37
CA SER A 535 5.01 5.20 6.68
C SER A 535 5.82 5.92 5.63
N PHE A 536 5.24 6.11 4.45
CA PHE A 536 5.83 6.94 3.39
C PHE A 536 5.72 8.40 3.81
N ARG A 537 6.70 8.88 4.57
CA ARG A 537 6.76 10.27 5.05
C ARG A 537 7.98 11.02 4.52
N LEU A 538 9.04 10.29 4.16
CA LEU A 538 10.27 10.89 3.65
C LEU A 538 10.31 10.72 2.13
N GLY A 539 10.47 11.84 1.42
CA GLY A 539 10.73 11.87 0.00
C GLY A 539 12.23 11.86 -0.31
N ALA A 540 12.56 11.52 -1.55
CA ALA A 540 13.89 11.63 -2.16
C ALA A 540 13.80 12.49 -3.44
N SER A 541 12.97 13.55 -3.42
CA SER A 541 12.80 14.43 -4.57
C SER A 541 13.99 15.40 -4.67
N THR A 542 14.59 15.47 -5.84
CA THR A 542 15.65 16.42 -6.21
C THR A 542 15.07 17.80 -6.54
N ILE A 543 15.92 18.82 -6.69
CA ILE A 543 15.49 20.16 -7.12
C ILE A 543 14.79 20.10 -8.49
N THR A 544 15.31 19.33 -9.43
CA THR A 544 14.68 19.15 -10.75
C THR A 544 13.30 18.52 -10.64
N MET A 545 13.14 17.49 -9.80
CA MET A 545 11.82 16.87 -9.55
C MET A 545 10.82 17.88 -8.97
N GLN A 546 11.27 18.76 -8.08
CA GLN A 546 10.43 19.82 -7.55
C GLN A 546 10.07 20.87 -8.61
N THR A 547 11.04 21.23 -9.47
CA THR A 547 10.87 22.16 -10.60
C THR A 547 9.81 21.62 -11.56
N VAL A 548 9.95 20.40 -12.05
CA VAL A 548 8.98 19.76 -12.95
C VAL A 548 7.59 19.67 -12.32
N LYS A 549 7.53 19.30 -11.04
CA LYS A 549 6.26 19.21 -10.31
C LYS A 549 5.55 20.56 -10.24
N ASN A 550 6.27 21.66 -10.01
CA ASN A 550 5.67 23.00 -9.91
C ASN A 550 5.39 23.60 -11.30
N LEU A 551 6.26 23.37 -12.27
CA LEU A 551 6.22 23.98 -13.60
C LEU A 551 5.18 23.32 -14.53
N LEU A 552 5.09 21.99 -14.53
CA LEU A 552 4.39 21.23 -15.56
C LEU A 552 3.23 20.38 -15.05
N LEU A 553 3.17 20.10 -13.74
CA LEU A 553 2.25 19.14 -13.17
C LEU A 553 1.33 19.76 -12.12
N SER A 554 0.23 19.09 -11.87
CA SER A 554 -0.74 19.50 -10.85
C SER A 554 -0.24 19.19 -9.44
N PRO A 555 -0.73 19.87 -8.39
CA PRO A 555 -0.38 19.58 -6.99
C PRO A 555 -0.98 18.26 -6.45
N GLU A 556 -1.61 17.47 -7.32
CA GLU A 556 -2.31 16.25 -6.96
C GLU A 556 -1.38 15.16 -6.45
N LYS A 557 -1.84 14.28 -5.56
CA LYS A 557 -0.99 13.22 -5.01
C LYS A 557 -1.36 11.86 -5.60
N THR A 558 -1.24 11.74 -6.91
CA THR A 558 -1.52 10.50 -7.66
C THR A 558 -0.24 9.81 -8.13
N LEU A 559 -0.32 8.50 -8.35
CA LEU A 559 0.75 7.71 -8.96
C LEU A 559 0.99 8.14 -10.41
N ALA A 560 -0.08 8.37 -11.18
CA ALA A 560 -0.02 8.88 -12.55
C ALA A 560 0.79 10.18 -12.65
N ARG A 561 0.55 11.15 -11.75
CA ARG A 561 1.34 12.38 -11.70
C ARG A 561 2.82 12.08 -11.39
N LYS A 562 3.11 11.16 -10.46
CA LYS A 562 4.50 10.80 -10.12
C LYS A 562 5.23 10.12 -11.28
N LEU A 563 4.53 9.30 -12.07
CA LEU A 563 5.09 8.67 -13.27
C LEU A 563 5.46 9.72 -14.32
N GLN A 564 4.56 10.68 -14.58
CA GLN A 564 4.83 11.81 -15.47
C GLN A 564 5.99 12.68 -14.96
N GLU A 565 6.07 12.93 -13.64
CA GLU A 565 7.18 13.66 -13.02
C GLU A 565 8.52 13.00 -13.33
N VAL A 566 8.63 11.67 -13.18
CA VAL A 566 9.88 10.95 -13.46
C VAL A 566 10.28 11.09 -14.93
N PHE A 567 9.33 10.95 -15.87
CA PHE A 567 9.63 11.09 -17.29
C PHE A 567 10.06 12.52 -17.67
N LEU A 568 9.31 13.53 -17.23
CA LEU A 568 9.58 14.93 -17.56
C LEU A 568 10.88 15.43 -16.92
N VAL A 569 11.25 14.91 -15.74
CA VAL A 569 12.56 15.18 -15.12
C VAL A 569 13.69 14.64 -16.00
N TRP A 570 13.57 13.41 -16.48
CA TRP A 570 14.55 12.84 -17.41
C TRP A 570 14.67 13.68 -18.68
N TYR A 571 13.55 14.08 -19.28
CA TYR A 571 13.53 14.92 -20.48
C TYR A 571 14.20 16.29 -20.25
N LEU A 572 13.79 17.03 -19.22
CA LEU A 572 14.33 18.37 -18.97
C LEU A 572 15.80 18.35 -18.53
N GLU A 573 16.28 17.28 -17.89
CA GLU A 573 17.70 17.09 -17.55
C GLU A 573 18.58 16.80 -18.76
N GLN A 574 18.01 16.28 -19.84
CA GLN A 574 18.73 16.16 -21.11
C GLN A 574 18.74 17.47 -21.90
N ALA A 575 17.65 18.24 -21.82
CA ALA A 575 17.44 19.40 -22.67
C ALA A 575 17.89 20.76 -22.08
N LEU A 576 17.94 20.89 -20.75
CA LEU A 576 18.30 22.15 -20.07
C LEU A 576 19.59 22.01 -19.25
N SER A 577 20.36 23.10 -19.18
CA SER A 577 21.54 23.16 -18.31
C SER A 577 21.14 23.17 -16.83
N LYS A 578 22.03 22.71 -15.96
CA LYS A 578 21.82 22.74 -14.50
C LYS A 578 21.62 24.15 -13.96
N GLU A 579 22.34 25.12 -14.51
CA GLU A 579 22.20 26.53 -14.14
C GLU A 579 20.80 27.03 -14.49
N ARG A 580 20.30 26.74 -15.70
CA ARG A 580 18.94 27.14 -16.09
C ARG A 580 17.86 26.44 -15.26
N LEU A 581 18.04 25.15 -14.94
CA LEU A 581 17.12 24.44 -14.05
C LEU A 581 17.07 25.06 -12.65
N MET A 582 18.22 25.46 -12.09
CA MET A 582 18.28 26.16 -10.81
C MET A 582 17.67 27.57 -10.89
N GLU A 583 17.92 28.30 -11.97
CA GLU A 583 17.34 29.62 -12.23
C GLU A 583 15.82 29.57 -12.26
N ILE A 584 15.26 28.64 -13.05
CA ILE A 584 13.81 28.43 -13.11
C ILE A 584 13.29 28.07 -11.74
N TYR A 585 13.92 27.09 -11.06
CA TYR A 585 13.52 26.68 -9.71
C TYR A 585 13.41 27.87 -8.76
N LEU A 586 14.46 28.69 -8.68
CA LEU A 586 14.52 29.85 -7.79
C LEU A 586 13.50 30.93 -8.11
N ASN A 587 13.06 31.05 -9.36
CA ASN A 587 12.10 32.06 -9.80
C ASN A 587 10.64 31.59 -9.76
N ILE A 588 10.36 30.29 -9.67
CA ILE A 588 8.98 29.76 -9.63
C ILE A 588 8.55 29.18 -8.28
N ILE A 589 9.49 28.95 -7.35
CA ILE A 589 9.13 28.38 -6.05
C ILE A 589 8.27 29.34 -5.23
N GLU A 590 7.27 28.77 -4.55
CA GLU A 590 6.50 29.49 -3.55
C GLU A 590 7.31 29.58 -2.25
N LEU A 591 7.51 30.79 -1.73
CA LEU A 591 8.22 31.05 -0.48
C LEU A 591 7.31 31.59 0.62
N GLY A 592 6.08 31.96 0.29
CA GLY A 592 5.01 32.34 1.21
C GLY A 592 3.67 32.46 0.45
N PRO A 593 2.54 32.73 1.12
CA PRO A 593 1.25 32.89 0.47
C PRO A 593 1.31 33.98 -0.61
N GLY A 594 1.21 33.58 -1.88
CA GLY A 594 1.27 34.51 -3.02
C GLY A 594 2.67 35.05 -3.36
N ILE A 595 3.74 34.60 -2.68
CA ILE A 595 5.10 35.05 -2.90
C ILE A 595 5.86 33.98 -3.71
N TYR A 596 6.08 34.28 -4.99
CA TYR A 596 6.76 33.38 -5.93
C TYR A 596 8.10 33.97 -6.37
N GLY A 597 9.12 33.13 -6.35
CA GLY A 597 10.47 33.50 -6.74
C GLY A 597 11.27 34.14 -5.61
N ILE A 598 12.58 33.92 -5.65
CA ILE A 598 13.50 34.39 -4.62
C ILE A 598 13.66 35.91 -4.59
N GLY A 599 13.55 36.60 -5.74
CA GLY A 599 13.65 38.06 -5.80
C GLY A 599 12.55 38.73 -4.98
N ALA A 600 11.29 38.39 -5.29
CA ALA A 600 10.13 38.87 -4.54
C ALA A 600 10.23 38.50 -3.05
N ALA A 601 10.65 37.27 -2.74
CA ALA A 601 10.79 36.83 -1.37
C ALA A 601 11.91 37.56 -0.60
N ALA A 602 13.07 37.81 -1.21
CA ALA A 602 14.16 38.53 -0.54
C ALA A 602 13.77 39.97 -0.18
N ARG A 603 13.06 40.65 -1.09
CA ARG A 603 12.47 41.98 -0.83
C ARG A 603 11.42 41.91 0.27
N HIS A 604 10.51 40.96 0.20
CA HIS A 604 9.42 40.81 1.17
C HIS A 604 9.91 40.48 2.59
N TYR A 605 10.84 39.53 2.71
CA TYR A 605 11.28 39.04 4.01
C TYR A 605 12.39 39.89 4.64
N PHE A 606 13.27 40.47 3.82
CA PHE A 606 14.51 41.10 4.29
C PHE A 606 14.76 42.49 3.69
N GLY A 607 13.86 43.01 2.86
CA GLY A 607 13.95 44.37 2.32
C GLY A 607 15.12 44.59 1.38
N LYS A 608 15.66 43.53 0.75
CA LYS A 608 16.89 43.62 -0.04
C LYS A 608 16.92 42.69 -1.26
N PRO A 609 17.83 42.94 -2.23
CA PRO A 609 18.01 42.07 -3.39
C PRO A 609 18.45 40.65 -2.98
N ALA A 610 18.03 39.64 -3.75
CA ALA A 610 18.40 38.24 -3.51
C ALA A 610 19.92 37.98 -3.56
N ALA A 611 20.67 38.81 -4.30
CA ALA A 611 22.13 38.79 -4.33
C ALA A 611 22.78 39.08 -2.96
N GLN A 612 22.10 39.81 -2.09
CA GLN A 612 22.62 40.31 -0.80
C GLN A 612 22.12 39.49 0.41
N LEU A 613 21.56 38.30 0.16
CA LEU A 613 21.17 37.39 1.23
C LEU A 613 22.40 36.87 1.97
N THR A 614 22.38 37.01 3.29
CA THR A 614 23.41 36.50 4.20
C THR A 614 23.29 34.99 4.37
N PRO A 615 24.33 34.31 4.89
CA PRO A 615 24.27 32.87 5.16
C PRO A 615 23.10 32.45 6.08
N LEU A 616 22.74 33.29 7.06
CA LEU A 616 21.65 32.98 7.98
C LEU A 616 20.27 33.09 7.31
N GLU A 617 20.07 34.09 6.46
CA GLU A 617 18.83 34.28 5.68
C GLU A 617 18.69 33.22 4.58
N ALA A 618 19.80 32.88 3.91
CA ALA A 618 19.88 31.74 3.00
C ALA A 618 19.47 30.43 3.69
N ALA A 619 20.01 30.18 4.89
CA ALA A 619 19.62 29.03 5.71
C ALA A 619 18.14 29.07 6.12
N PHE A 620 17.58 30.26 6.35
CA PHE A 620 16.15 30.42 6.62
C PHE A 620 15.30 30.04 5.41
N PHE A 621 15.58 30.56 4.21
CA PHE A 621 14.84 30.20 3.00
C PHE A 621 14.90 28.69 2.70
N ALA A 622 16.09 28.10 2.80
CA ALA A 622 16.27 26.65 2.66
C ALA A 622 15.46 25.84 3.70
N SER A 623 15.23 26.41 4.89
CA SER A 623 14.49 25.75 5.97
C SER A 623 12.98 25.68 5.74
N ILE A 624 12.41 26.65 5.02
CA ILE A 624 10.95 26.82 4.88
C ILE A 624 10.36 26.07 3.69
N LEU A 625 11.17 25.72 2.68
CA LEU A 625 10.76 25.03 1.44
C LEU A 625 9.84 23.81 1.62
N PRO A 626 9.98 22.98 2.67
CA PRO A 626 9.07 21.85 2.83
C PRO A 626 7.59 22.24 3.07
N ALA A 627 7.31 23.46 3.53
CA ALA A 627 5.96 23.95 3.81
C ALA A 627 5.90 25.49 3.85
N PRO A 628 6.18 26.20 2.73
CA PRO A 628 6.41 27.65 2.71
C PRO A 628 5.24 28.44 3.32
N ARG A 629 4.00 28.17 2.88
CA ARG A 629 2.78 28.79 3.40
C ARG A 629 2.64 28.69 4.92
N ARG A 630 2.82 27.49 5.47
CA ARG A 630 2.74 27.27 6.93
C ARG A 630 3.90 27.91 7.67
N ARG A 631 5.08 27.99 7.06
CA ARG A 631 6.28 28.58 7.66
C ARG A 631 6.32 30.11 7.56
N TYR A 632 5.42 30.70 6.78
CA TYR A 632 5.20 32.14 6.74
C TYR A 632 4.85 32.76 8.10
N VAL A 633 4.34 31.95 9.04
CA VAL A 633 4.08 32.36 10.43
C VAL A 633 5.29 33.00 11.13
N HIS A 634 6.52 32.60 10.77
CA HIS A 634 7.73 33.20 11.33
C HIS A 634 7.91 34.65 10.89
N TRP A 635 7.60 34.95 9.63
CA TRP A 635 7.54 36.33 9.15
C TRP A 635 6.36 37.05 9.77
N CYS A 636 5.17 36.44 9.89
CA CYS A 636 3.99 37.07 10.54
C CYS A 636 4.30 37.59 11.94
N ARG A 637 5.07 36.81 12.72
CA ARG A 637 5.49 37.16 14.09
C ARG A 637 6.66 38.13 14.15
N GLY A 638 7.35 38.36 13.03
CA GLY A 638 8.61 39.10 12.99
C GLY A 638 9.76 38.39 13.71
N ALA A 639 9.61 37.12 14.09
CA ALA A 639 10.61 36.37 14.83
C ALA A 639 10.48 34.86 14.61
N LEU A 640 11.62 34.16 14.72
CA LEU A 640 11.64 32.70 14.80
C LEU A 640 11.26 32.26 16.21
N ASP A 641 10.49 31.18 16.33
CA ASP A 641 10.38 30.49 17.61
C ASP A 641 11.69 29.74 17.91
N ALA A 642 11.97 29.49 19.20
CA ALA A 642 13.23 28.87 19.62
C ALA A 642 13.49 27.50 18.97
N PRO A 643 12.50 26.60 18.82
CA PRO A 643 12.68 25.36 18.06
C PRO A 643 13.13 25.59 16.61
N TRP A 644 12.54 26.57 15.91
CA TRP A 644 12.83 26.85 14.52
C TRP A 644 14.16 27.57 14.34
N ASP A 645 14.49 28.52 15.21
CA ASP A 645 15.83 29.15 15.23
C ASP A 645 16.93 28.09 15.36
N ARG A 646 16.78 27.13 16.28
CA ARG A 646 17.73 26.00 16.39
C ARG A 646 17.81 25.17 15.10
N TYR A 647 16.72 25.05 14.35
CA TYR A 647 16.71 24.34 13.08
C TYR A 647 17.43 25.14 11.98
N VAL A 648 17.13 26.43 11.83
CA VAL A 648 17.82 27.33 10.88
C VAL A 648 19.32 27.39 11.18
N ARG A 649 19.72 27.57 12.44
CA ARG A 649 21.13 27.55 12.85
C ARG A 649 21.80 26.20 12.62
N ARG A 650 21.05 25.09 12.68
CA ARG A 650 21.57 23.76 12.32
C ARG A 650 21.81 23.67 10.80
N VAL A 651 20.93 24.24 9.98
CA VAL A 651 21.15 24.34 8.53
C VAL A 651 22.41 25.16 8.27
N LEU A 652 22.53 26.36 8.84
CA LEU A 652 23.73 27.21 8.72
C LEU A 652 25.01 26.43 9.07
N ARG A 653 25.06 25.78 10.24
CA ARG A 653 26.23 24.97 10.65
C ARG A 653 26.58 23.86 9.66
N ARG A 654 25.59 23.22 9.04
CA ARG A 654 25.83 22.17 8.03
C ARG A 654 26.40 22.75 6.74
N VAL A 655 25.95 23.94 6.33
CA VAL A 655 26.46 24.61 5.13
C VAL A 655 27.90 25.05 5.37
N CYS A 656 28.15 25.74 6.50
CA CYS A 656 29.50 26.17 6.91
C CYS A 656 30.47 24.98 7.05
N GLY A 657 30.03 23.88 7.66
CA GLY A 657 30.86 22.68 7.84
C GLY A 657 31.26 21.96 6.53
N LYS A 658 30.64 22.29 5.39
CA LYS A 658 31.05 21.79 4.07
C LYS A 658 32.10 22.66 3.39
N GLY A 659 32.44 23.83 3.95
CA GLY A 659 33.38 24.78 3.33
C GLY A 659 32.84 25.47 2.08
N LEU A 660 31.51 25.53 1.91
CA LEU A 660 30.86 26.20 0.77
C LEU A 660 30.68 27.71 0.98
N ILE A 661 30.82 28.17 2.23
CA ILE A 661 30.72 29.57 2.64
C ILE A 661 32.00 29.90 3.41
N ASP A 662 32.50 31.11 3.23
CA ASP A 662 33.67 31.62 3.96
C ASP A 662 33.50 31.52 5.49
N ALA A 663 34.58 31.18 6.18
CA ALA A 663 34.54 30.93 7.63
C ALA A 663 34.22 32.19 8.43
N ALA A 664 34.70 33.36 8.00
CA ALA A 664 34.39 34.63 8.67
C ALA A 664 32.93 35.03 8.44
N ALA A 665 32.41 34.85 7.22
CA ALA A 665 30.99 35.04 6.92
C ALA A 665 30.10 34.12 7.77
N CYS A 666 30.49 32.86 7.94
CA CYS A 666 29.80 31.90 8.81
C CYS A 666 29.81 32.30 10.29
N ALA A 667 30.94 32.78 10.80
CA ALA A 667 31.05 33.26 12.17
C ALA A 667 30.18 34.50 12.40
N ALA A 668 30.23 35.46 11.48
CA ALA A 668 29.40 36.67 11.52
C ALA A 668 27.89 36.33 11.48
N ALA A 669 27.47 35.46 10.56
CA ALA A 669 26.09 35.01 10.44
C ALA A 669 25.60 34.24 11.67
N ALA A 670 26.48 33.50 12.35
CA ALA A 670 26.13 32.80 13.58
C ALA A 670 25.92 33.74 14.77
N ALA A 671 26.64 34.87 14.80
CA ALA A 671 26.57 35.87 15.87
C ALA A 671 25.37 36.82 15.73
N GLN A 672 24.88 37.04 14.51
CA GLN A 672 23.76 37.95 14.26
C GLN A 672 22.39 37.27 14.48
N PRO A 673 21.37 38.00 14.97
CA PRO A 673 19.99 37.53 14.95
C PRO A 673 19.42 37.60 13.53
N LEU A 674 18.49 36.70 13.19
CA LEU A 674 17.70 36.83 11.97
C LEU A 674 16.64 37.92 12.18
N VAL A 675 16.65 38.96 11.35
CA VAL A 675 15.72 40.08 11.43
C VAL A 675 14.87 40.10 10.15
N PHE A 676 13.55 40.13 10.30
CA PHE A 676 12.64 40.29 9.16
C PHE A 676 12.37 41.77 8.90
N ALA A 677 12.34 42.15 7.63
CA ALA A 677 11.82 43.44 7.21
C ALA A 677 10.30 43.44 7.38
N ARG A 678 9.82 44.11 8.43
CA ARG A 678 8.40 44.36 8.68
C ARG A 678 8.23 45.82 9.03
N ASP A 679 7.44 46.52 8.23
CA ASP A 679 7.06 47.90 8.52
C ASP A 679 5.70 47.97 9.25
N LEU A 680 5.24 49.19 9.53
CA LEU A 680 3.95 49.44 10.17
C LEU A 680 2.75 49.11 9.27
N SER A 681 2.95 48.93 7.95
CA SER A 681 1.91 48.52 7.01
C SER A 681 1.67 47.01 7.01
N ALA A 682 2.63 46.23 7.55
CA ALA A 682 2.49 44.79 7.67
C ALA A 682 1.30 44.41 8.58
N PRO A 683 0.52 43.37 8.21
CA PRO A 683 -0.60 42.93 9.02
C PRO A 683 -0.15 42.49 10.41
N THR A 684 -1.02 42.65 11.41
CA THR A 684 -0.75 42.15 12.77
C THR A 684 -0.46 40.64 12.72
N PRO A 685 0.37 40.10 13.62
CA PRO A 685 0.67 38.67 13.63
C PRO A 685 -0.57 37.79 13.64
N ALA A 686 -1.61 38.19 14.39
CA ALA A 686 -2.89 37.49 14.45
C ALA A 686 -3.61 37.47 13.09
N ALA A 687 -3.78 38.62 12.44
CA ALA A 687 -4.42 38.72 11.13
C ALA A 687 -3.65 37.93 10.06
N CYS A 688 -2.31 37.98 10.10
CA CYS A 688 -1.45 37.23 9.19
C CYS A 688 -1.56 35.71 9.39
N GLU A 689 -1.62 35.24 10.64
CA GLU A 689 -1.82 33.81 10.96
C GLU A 689 -3.21 33.31 10.56
N GLU A 690 -4.24 34.14 10.72
CA GLU A 690 -5.61 33.86 10.27
C GLU A 690 -5.66 33.70 8.74
N GLN A 691 -5.04 34.62 7.99
CA GLN A 691 -4.93 34.53 6.53
C GLN A 691 -4.24 33.23 6.07
N ILE A 692 -3.19 32.78 6.76
CA ILE A 692 -2.54 31.48 6.47
C ILE A 692 -3.54 30.33 6.69
N ALA A 693 -4.27 30.35 7.81
CA ALA A 693 -5.21 29.30 8.16
C ALA A 693 -6.38 29.20 7.16
N GLU A 694 -6.96 30.34 6.78
CA GLU A 694 -8.01 30.44 5.76
C GLU A 694 -7.54 29.94 4.39
N THR A 695 -6.33 30.35 3.99
CA THR A 695 -5.73 29.89 2.73
C THR A 695 -5.55 28.38 2.76
N GLU A 696 -4.97 27.80 3.81
CA GLU A 696 -4.83 26.34 3.92
C GLU A 696 -6.18 25.61 3.97
N HIS A 697 -7.18 26.17 4.65
CA HIS A 697 -8.52 25.61 4.69
C HIS A 697 -9.17 25.57 3.31
N SER A 698 -9.17 26.69 2.58
CA SER A 698 -9.72 26.76 1.22
C SER A 698 -9.06 25.74 0.28
N TRP A 699 -7.75 25.56 0.36
CA TRP A 699 -7.03 24.54 -0.41
C TRP A 699 -7.43 23.11 -0.04
N GLN A 700 -7.67 22.84 1.24
CA GLN A 700 -8.16 21.52 1.68
C GLN A 700 -9.57 21.25 1.16
N GLU A 701 -10.46 22.23 1.23
CA GLU A 701 -11.83 22.13 0.72
C GLU A 701 -11.87 21.95 -0.79
N ALA A 702 -11.10 22.75 -1.54
CA ALA A 702 -11.01 22.64 -2.99
C ALA A 702 -10.49 21.26 -3.43
N ARG A 703 -9.45 20.75 -2.78
CA ARG A 703 -8.93 19.39 -3.04
C ARG A 703 -9.99 18.32 -2.77
N ARG A 704 -10.77 18.47 -1.69
CA ARG A 704 -11.87 17.55 -1.35
C ARG A 704 -12.98 17.64 -2.39
N ARG A 705 -13.40 18.85 -2.79
CA ARG A 705 -14.42 19.10 -3.81
C ARG A 705 -14.04 18.47 -5.15
N ARG A 706 -12.84 18.79 -5.67
CA ARG A 706 -12.30 18.23 -6.92
C ARG A 706 -12.19 16.70 -6.88
N LEU A 707 -11.80 16.13 -5.73
CA LEU A 707 -11.76 14.67 -5.57
C LEU A 707 -13.16 14.05 -5.65
N VAL A 708 -14.13 14.61 -4.94
CA VAL A 708 -15.52 14.12 -4.95
C VAL A 708 -16.13 14.20 -6.34
N GLU A 709 -15.90 15.31 -7.04
CA GLU A 709 -16.36 15.52 -8.41
C GLU A 709 -15.73 14.52 -9.38
N ALA A 710 -14.41 14.30 -9.30
CA ALA A 710 -13.72 13.29 -10.10
C ALA A 710 -14.30 11.89 -9.86
N ILE A 711 -14.58 11.51 -8.60
CA ILE A 711 -15.19 10.22 -8.28
C ILE A 711 -16.62 10.13 -8.83
N ARG A 712 -17.43 11.20 -8.68
CA ARG A 712 -18.82 11.23 -9.15
C ARG A 712 -18.91 11.07 -10.67
N HIS A 713 -18.00 11.70 -11.40
CA HIS A 713 -17.94 11.60 -12.86
C HIS A 713 -17.38 10.24 -13.33
N ALA A 714 -16.31 9.75 -12.68
CA ALA A 714 -15.59 8.56 -13.11
C ALA A 714 -16.24 7.23 -12.67
N ALA A 715 -16.81 7.19 -11.47
CA ALA A 715 -17.32 5.97 -10.86
C ALA A 715 -18.33 6.29 -9.73
N PRO A 716 -19.56 6.74 -10.07
CA PRO A 716 -20.54 7.20 -9.07
C PRO A 716 -20.86 6.14 -8.01
N ASP A 717 -20.97 4.87 -8.40
CA ASP A 717 -21.22 3.74 -7.49
C ASP A 717 -20.08 3.48 -6.48
N LYS A 718 -18.89 4.03 -6.75
CA LYS A 718 -17.73 3.96 -5.86
C LYS A 718 -17.62 5.16 -4.93
N LEU A 719 -18.51 6.14 -5.02
CA LEU A 719 -18.50 7.29 -4.11
C LEU A 719 -18.56 6.86 -2.63
N PRO A 720 -19.38 5.89 -2.19
CA PRO A 720 -19.37 5.44 -0.79
C PRO A 720 -18.04 4.80 -0.34
N LEU A 721 -17.29 4.22 -1.27
CA LEU A 721 -15.97 3.63 -1.00
C LEU A 721 -14.93 4.71 -0.66
N TYR A 722 -15.04 5.89 -1.30
CA TYR A 722 -14.06 6.98 -1.21
C TYR A 722 -14.56 8.21 -0.43
N ALA A 723 -15.84 8.24 -0.04
CA ALA A 723 -16.44 9.34 0.73
C ALA A 723 -15.93 9.44 2.18
N ARG A 724 -15.28 8.38 2.68
CA ARG A 724 -14.67 8.29 4.03
C ARG A 724 -13.15 8.40 3.96
#